data_AF-A0A938GK75-F1
#
_entry.id   AF-A0A938GK75-F1
#
_cell.length_a   1.000
_cell.length_b   1.000
_cell.length_c   1.000
_cell.angle_alpha   90.00
_cell.angle_beta   90.00
_cell.angle_gamma   90.00
#
_symmetry.space_group_name_H-M   'P 1'
#
loop_
_entity.id
_entity.type
_entity.pdbx_description
1 polymer ?
#
loop_
_entity_poly.entity_id
_entity_poly.type
_entity_poly.pdbx_seq_one_letter_code
_entity_poly.pdbx_strand_id
1 'polypeptide(L)'
;MKHPLPQLKRTLRGFVVLMVPLLCLWFASGCGDGKKASKFVERGEAFLKEGAMEKAKIEFLNALRLENTNVVAMTRLSEIFTDQGAMLQAIPVLMRVRELTPNNMGARTRLAYALLSNNDVPRAREEIQTVLSRQPTNDAALLMLAFSARGEEQITQTLNQLGQIRQATGERAGQSLALAHLLQRRRDNPGASNAFLRALALDPNSYKARIGLANMMPGAAQAAAVEEMFKTAAQQAPARTPERIAYAEFLMSRGRPEQAIEALKPIIAETSDYIPAKRLMANLLLSEKKTDDAMRNVEDVLRIEPMNFEAQVLRAQIYMSQGKHTAAVESLERIEKSFAPLATLKHQIAIAHLLAKDPVKARKSIEQAYLLDGNSVPIVQLKAQLDMRFGEPTKAVAALQPIARRLPNATPIHALLGDAFMASGRTEDAFNTYRHLISNDPTNAALHFSVGYVLRHAGKDSEARRAFQTARQLDGSMAEAIHQLAEMELEDGKPAAAHAQLATLTAKEKESASTLAMQARVLMVEKKWDEAEGSLKKAIELEPESSSYYYLLAGVYTQSKQGEKAIKQLETLLASNPREVRALMLMGILATEKMDYKKARDAYEKILEQDRTHVPALNNLAFIHSISPGELGKAMGYAQRARTQAPDDPHVADTMAWIMFQQKQYAEALPLLRQSVARLRSYPEIQYHLGMTCYMLAQEADARAAFQLALASKSPFPEREDAQRRFDLLSKPASAVTAAELAALLKQSPDDPVALARQGGLLEDQRDFTGAAKSYQRILDASPKAFSAMANLARLNAGPLQNKAKAAELMEQARKLSPGDPGVSALAGRVAFDTGSHQEAYNALREASLTLTNSASVAMDLGWAAYSLGREAEGIAQMQKALNLDANLALANSAKWVIAITPALRDPAALAKLEPQLSTLLRSEPNHVAGLMAQAGLLLQKSDTTKAASIYEKILSVYPEFSPAKRLLAIIYADVPGQEAKATALAVKAREAIPGDPDLAFALGKLTYRKKDFTGAQGYLQEAVAKRPNDPDILYYLGMSMLQGRDAARGRQTLEKAISAGLKEPLAQEARKAAAAAPKL
;
A
#
# COMPACT_ATOMS: atom_id res chain seq x y z
N MET A 1 8.03 -42.72 -6.94
CA MET A 1 7.52 -43.22 -8.25
C MET A 1 5.99 -43.25 -8.22
N LYS A 2 5.32 -42.22 -8.76
CA LYS A 2 3.87 -42.17 -9.02
C LYS A 2 3.69 -41.54 -10.41
N HIS A 3 2.99 -42.23 -11.30
CA HIS A 3 2.83 -41.92 -12.73
C HIS A 3 2.08 -40.60 -13.02
N PRO A 4 2.43 -39.83 -14.07
CA PRO A 4 1.59 -38.76 -14.62
C PRO A 4 0.75 -39.30 -15.80
N LEU A 5 -0.29 -40.08 -15.52
CA LEU A 5 -1.29 -40.56 -16.49
C LEU A 5 -2.41 -39.54 -16.90
N PRO A 6 -2.65 -38.38 -16.25
CA PRO A 6 -3.76 -37.51 -16.66
C PRO A 6 -3.53 -36.66 -17.92
N GLN A 7 -2.28 -36.27 -18.23
CA GLN A 7 -1.98 -35.43 -19.41
C GLN A 7 -2.06 -36.22 -20.73
N LEU A 8 -1.77 -37.53 -20.69
CA LEU A 8 -1.82 -38.41 -21.87
C LEU A 8 -3.25 -38.67 -22.37
N LYS A 9 -4.26 -38.62 -21.48
CA LYS A 9 -5.67 -38.83 -21.87
C LYS A 9 -6.30 -37.61 -22.57
N ARG A 10 -5.76 -36.41 -22.37
CA ARG A 10 -6.22 -35.18 -23.06
C ARG A 10 -5.66 -35.06 -24.47
N THR A 11 -4.40 -35.45 -24.69
CA THR A 11 -3.80 -35.52 -26.04
C THR A 11 -4.47 -36.61 -26.90
N LEU A 12 -4.85 -37.74 -26.30
CA LEU A 12 -5.63 -38.79 -26.98
C LEU A 12 -7.08 -38.36 -27.28
N ARG A 13 -7.75 -37.58 -26.43
CA ARG A 13 -9.12 -37.09 -26.71
C ARG A 13 -9.17 -36.01 -27.80
N GLY A 14 -8.14 -35.16 -27.93
CA GLY A 14 -8.05 -34.20 -29.04
C GLY A 14 -7.78 -34.87 -30.38
N PHE A 15 -6.97 -35.94 -30.39
CA PHE A 15 -6.66 -36.73 -31.59
C PHE A 15 -7.86 -37.52 -32.12
N VAL A 16 -8.79 -37.93 -31.24
CA VAL A 16 -9.95 -38.78 -31.59
C VAL A 16 -11.16 -37.98 -32.10
N VAL A 17 -11.21 -36.66 -31.91
CA VAL A 17 -12.43 -35.86 -32.21
C VAL A 17 -12.41 -35.17 -33.60
N LEU A 18 -11.30 -35.12 -34.33
CA LEU A 18 -11.15 -34.23 -35.50
C LEU A 18 -10.69 -34.88 -36.81
N MET A 19 -11.01 -36.16 -37.00
CA MET A 19 -10.78 -36.90 -38.25
C MET A 19 -12.09 -37.36 -38.89
N VAL A 20 -13.17 -36.57 -38.85
CA VAL A 20 -14.52 -37.04 -39.23
C VAL A 20 -14.64 -37.64 -40.66
N PRO A 21 -13.89 -37.23 -41.71
CA PRO A 21 -13.97 -37.92 -43.00
C PRO A 21 -13.14 -39.21 -43.08
N LEU A 22 -12.10 -39.37 -42.23
CA LEU A 22 -11.20 -40.54 -42.21
C LEU A 22 -11.53 -41.54 -41.08
N LEU A 23 -12.13 -41.10 -39.97
CA LEU A 23 -12.68 -41.94 -38.89
C LEU A 23 -13.98 -42.62 -39.30
N CYS A 24 -14.73 -42.08 -40.27
CA CYS A 24 -15.87 -42.80 -40.86
C CYS A 24 -15.43 -44.06 -41.64
N LEU A 25 -14.13 -44.21 -41.96
CA LEU A 25 -13.58 -45.46 -42.51
C LEU A 25 -13.34 -46.54 -41.45
N TRP A 26 -13.38 -46.18 -40.15
CA TRP A 26 -13.04 -47.10 -39.05
C TRP A 26 -14.22 -47.91 -38.53
N PHE A 27 -15.47 -47.52 -38.82
CA PHE A 27 -16.67 -48.18 -38.28
C PHE A 27 -17.58 -48.85 -39.32
N ALA A 28 -17.25 -48.77 -40.61
CA ALA A 28 -17.97 -49.52 -41.64
C ALA A 28 -17.32 -50.88 -41.87
N SER A 29 -17.67 -51.88 -41.06
CA SER A 29 -17.47 -53.29 -41.43
C SER A 29 -18.52 -53.67 -42.49
N GLY A 30 -18.46 -53.05 -43.66
CA GLY A 30 -19.15 -53.53 -44.85
C GLY A 30 -18.22 -54.50 -45.55
N CYS A 31 -18.66 -55.73 -45.82
CA CYS A 31 -18.02 -56.59 -46.81
C CYS A 31 -18.09 -55.88 -48.17
N GLY A 32 -17.13 -55.00 -48.45
CA GLY A 32 -17.09 -54.19 -49.65
C GLY A 32 -16.57 -54.99 -50.83
N ASP A 33 -17.24 -54.81 -51.96
CA ASP A 33 -16.97 -55.41 -53.26
C ASP A 33 -15.53 -55.10 -53.73
N GLY A 34 -14.55 -55.95 -53.36
CA GLY A 34 -13.12 -55.72 -53.59
C GLY A 34 -12.76 -55.51 -55.07
N LYS A 35 -13.58 -56.00 -55.99
CA LYS A 35 -13.46 -55.70 -57.43
C LYS A 35 -13.72 -54.23 -57.75
N LYS A 36 -14.67 -53.58 -57.07
CA LYS A 36 -14.93 -52.15 -57.22
C LYS A 36 -13.79 -51.32 -56.62
N ALA A 37 -13.27 -51.71 -55.45
CA ALA A 37 -12.12 -51.04 -54.83
C ALA A 37 -10.89 -51.06 -55.75
N SER A 38 -10.57 -52.20 -56.38
CA SER A 38 -9.47 -52.32 -57.36
C SER A 38 -9.63 -51.37 -58.56
N LYS A 39 -10.85 -51.18 -59.09
CA LYS A 39 -11.11 -50.23 -60.18
C LYS A 39 -10.87 -48.77 -59.78
N PHE A 40 -11.09 -48.41 -58.51
CA PHE A 40 -10.73 -47.09 -58.00
C PHE A 40 -9.20 -46.95 -57.90
N VAL A 41 -8.49 -47.99 -57.43
CA VAL A 41 -7.02 -47.99 -57.39
C VAL A 41 -6.41 -47.83 -58.79
N GLU A 42 -6.88 -48.59 -59.79
CA GLU A 42 -6.39 -48.52 -61.17
C GLU A 42 -6.58 -47.13 -61.79
N ARG A 43 -7.75 -46.50 -61.56
CA ARG A 43 -8.01 -45.11 -61.99
C ARG A 43 -7.13 -44.12 -61.26
N GLY A 44 -6.90 -44.33 -59.96
CA GLY A 44 -5.96 -43.52 -59.19
C GLY A 44 -4.54 -43.57 -59.74
N GLU A 45 -4.04 -44.76 -60.08
CA GLU A 45 -2.73 -44.96 -60.71
C GLU A 45 -2.65 -44.32 -62.11
N ALA A 46 -3.72 -44.39 -62.91
CA ALA A 46 -3.80 -43.70 -64.19
C ALA A 46 -3.69 -42.18 -64.03
N PHE A 47 -4.43 -41.61 -63.07
CA PHE A 47 -4.32 -40.18 -62.75
C PHE A 47 -2.94 -39.77 -62.24
N LEU A 48 -2.23 -40.63 -61.48
CA LEU A 48 -0.85 -40.35 -61.09
C LEU A 48 0.10 -40.30 -62.30
N LYS A 49 -0.07 -41.20 -63.28
CA LYS A 49 0.71 -41.18 -64.54
C LYS A 49 0.46 -39.93 -65.37
N GLU A 50 -0.76 -39.39 -65.31
CA GLU A 50 -1.14 -38.11 -65.94
C GLU A 50 -0.72 -36.88 -65.12
N GLY A 51 -0.12 -37.06 -63.94
CA GLY A 51 0.25 -35.96 -63.03
C GLY A 51 -0.94 -35.35 -62.27
N ALA A 52 -2.15 -35.91 -62.39
CA ALA A 52 -3.38 -35.42 -61.77
C ALA A 52 -3.54 -35.93 -60.31
N MET A 53 -2.61 -35.54 -59.43
CA MET A 53 -2.54 -36.01 -58.03
C MET A 53 -3.84 -35.84 -57.23
N GLU A 54 -4.55 -34.71 -57.37
CA GLU A 54 -5.81 -34.48 -56.65
C GLU A 54 -6.93 -35.44 -57.08
N LYS A 55 -7.01 -35.78 -58.37
CA LYS A 55 -7.96 -36.78 -58.88
C LYS A 55 -7.58 -38.17 -58.37
N ALA A 56 -6.28 -38.49 -58.40
CA ALA A 56 -5.76 -39.75 -57.87
C ALA A 56 -6.10 -39.93 -56.38
N LYS A 57 -5.91 -38.88 -55.58
CA LYS A 57 -6.25 -38.85 -54.14
C LYS A 57 -7.71 -39.20 -53.89
N ILE A 58 -8.64 -38.62 -54.66
CA ILE A 58 -10.09 -38.89 -54.54
C ILE A 58 -10.38 -40.36 -54.86
N GLU A 59 -9.79 -40.92 -55.92
CA GLU A 59 -9.99 -42.31 -56.28
C GLU A 59 -9.42 -43.26 -55.21
N PHE A 60 -8.23 -42.98 -54.64
CA PHE A 60 -7.71 -43.79 -53.53
C PHE A 60 -8.57 -43.68 -52.27
N LEU A 61 -9.11 -42.50 -51.94
CA LEU A 61 -10.06 -42.35 -50.84
C LEU A 61 -11.35 -43.14 -51.09
N ASN A 62 -11.86 -43.17 -52.32
CA ASN A 62 -13.02 -43.99 -52.70
C ASN A 62 -12.72 -45.49 -52.61
N ALA A 63 -11.51 -45.91 -52.98
CA ALA A 63 -11.06 -47.29 -52.76
C ALA A 63 -11.08 -47.65 -51.27
N LEU A 64 -10.54 -46.78 -50.41
CA LEU A 64 -10.51 -47.01 -48.95
C LEU A 64 -11.89 -46.99 -48.31
N ARG A 65 -12.86 -46.25 -48.86
CA ARG A 65 -14.28 -46.29 -48.44
C ARG A 65 -14.92 -47.66 -48.64
N LEU A 66 -14.49 -48.39 -49.67
CA LEU A 66 -15.00 -49.72 -49.97
C LEU A 66 -14.17 -50.82 -49.30
N GLU A 67 -12.85 -50.63 -49.21
CA GLU A 67 -11.91 -51.56 -48.61
C GLU A 67 -10.87 -50.79 -47.78
N ASN A 68 -11.16 -50.59 -46.49
CA ASN A 68 -10.32 -49.79 -45.60
C ASN A 68 -8.94 -50.43 -45.28
N THR A 69 -8.71 -51.68 -45.69
CA THR A 69 -7.44 -52.41 -45.57
C THR A 69 -6.62 -52.43 -46.86
N ASN A 70 -7.07 -51.78 -47.94
CA ASN A 70 -6.35 -51.80 -49.22
C ASN A 70 -4.97 -51.11 -49.11
N VAL A 71 -3.90 -51.90 -49.02
CA VAL A 71 -2.54 -51.42 -48.79
C VAL A 71 -2.01 -50.57 -49.95
N VAL A 72 -2.39 -50.89 -51.20
CA VAL A 72 -1.95 -50.14 -52.37
C VAL A 72 -2.53 -48.72 -52.33
N ALA A 73 -3.84 -48.61 -52.10
CA ALA A 73 -4.52 -47.32 -51.97
C ALA A 73 -3.95 -46.50 -50.80
N MET A 74 -3.74 -47.11 -49.62
CA MET A 74 -3.13 -46.42 -48.48
C MET A 74 -1.70 -45.97 -48.75
N THR A 75 -0.90 -46.82 -49.40
CA THR A 75 0.48 -46.48 -49.75
C THR A 75 0.49 -45.28 -50.69
N ARG A 76 -0.23 -45.33 -51.82
CA ARG A 76 -0.31 -44.20 -52.75
C ARG A 76 -0.86 -42.92 -52.12
N LEU A 77 -1.90 -43.05 -51.30
CA LEU A 77 -2.45 -41.91 -50.58
C LEU A 77 -1.43 -41.29 -49.62
N SER A 78 -0.65 -42.11 -48.91
CA SER A 78 0.42 -41.61 -48.03
C SER A 78 1.57 -40.96 -48.80
N GLU A 79 1.88 -41.44 -50.01
CA GLU A 79 2.86 -40.82 -50.89
C GLU A 79 2.39 -39.44 -51.32
N ILE A 80 1.15 -39.31 -51.79
CA ILE A 80 0.55 -38.01 -52.14
C ILE A 80 0.63 -37.05 -50.95
N PHE A 81 0.21 -37.47 -49.75
CA PHE A 81 0.26 -36.59 -48.57
C PHE A 81 1.70 -36.18 -48.22
N THR A 82 2.66 -37.11 -48.32
CA THR A 82 4.07 -36.81 -48.04
C THR A 82 4.64 -35.82 -49.07
N ASP A 83 4.33 -36.03 -50.35
CA ASP A 83 4.81 -35.20 -51.46
C ASP A 83 4.17 -33.81 -51.41
N GLN A 84 2.90 -33.69 -50.99
CA GLN A 84 2.24 -32.39 -50.74
C GLN A 84 2.81 -31.67 -49.51
N GLY A 85 3.55 -32.38 -48.64
CA GLY A 85 4.00 -31.87 -47.35
C GLY A 85 2.93 -31.91 -46.25
N ALA A 86 1.80 -32.59 -46.48
CA ALA A 86 0.68 -32.74 -45.54
C ALA A 86 0.96 -33.83 -44.48
N MET A 87 1.96 -33.59 -43.64
CA MET A 87 2.50 -34.59 -42.71
C MET A 87 1.46 -35.08 -41.69
N LEU A 88 0.53 -34.21 -41.25
CA LEU A 88 -0.51 -34.60 -40.27
C LEU A 88 -1.49 -35.61 -40.89
N GLN A 89 -1.76 -35.51 -42.19
CA GLN A 89 -2.58 -36.48 -42.93
C GLN A 89 -1.80 -37.77 -43.25
N ALA A 90 -0.49 -37.66 -43.52
CA ALA A 90 0.37 -38.80 -43.86
C ALA A 90 0.57 -39.77 -42.69
N ILE A 91 0.87 -39.27 -41.48
CA ILE A 91 1.20 -40.08 -40.29
C ILE A 91 0.18 -41.22 -40.02
N PRO A 92 -1.12 -40.96 -39.85
CA PRO A 92 -2.08 -42.01 -39.51
C PRO A 92 -2.24 -43.07 -40.61
N VAL A 93 -2.15 -42.66 -41.88
CA VAL A 93 -2.19 -43.60 -43.01
C VAL A 93 -0.93 -44.46 -43.03
N LEU A 94 0.25 -43.85 -42.84
CA LEU A 94 1.54 -44.56 -42.78
C LEU A 94 1.65 -45.51 -41.59
N MET A 95 1.14 -45.13 -40.42
CA MET A 95 1.05 -46.02 -39.25
C MET A 95 0.22 -47.27 -39.58
N ARG A 96 -0.89 -47.11 -40.32
CA ARG A 96 -1.73 -48.23 -40.74
C ARG A 96 -1.04 -49.11 -41.80
N VAL A 97 -0.37 -48.51 -42.78
CA VAL A 97 0.44 -49.25 -43.77
C VAL A 97 1.51 -50.07 -43.06
N ARG A 98 2.21 -49.50 -42.07
CA ARG A 98 3.21 -50.20 -41.26
C ARG A 98 2.61 -51.40 -40.50
N GLU A 99 1.42 -51.26 -39.92
CA GLU A 99 0.73 -52.37 -39.23
C GLU A 99 0.41 -53.53 -40.18
N LEU A 100 -0.10 -53.21 -41.38
CA LEU A 100 -0.48 -54.22 -42.37
C LEU A 100 0.71 -54.81 -43.12
N THR A 101 1.80 -54.03 -43.26
CA THR A 101 3.03 -54.45 -43.95
C THR A 101 4.29 -54.12 -43.12
N PRO A 102 4.57 -54.87 -42.03
CA PRO A 102 5.67 -54.56 -41.12
C PRO A 102 7.05 -54.54 -41.76
N ASN A 103 7.23 -55.22 -42.90
CA ASN A 103 8.51 -55.31 -43.63
C ASN A 103 8.64 -54.29 -44.77
N ASN A 104 7.66 -53.41 -44.97
CA ASN A 104 7.75 -52.35 -45.98
C ASN A 104 8.67 -51.21 -45.49
N MET A 105 9.96 -51.32 -45.79
CA MET A 105 10.96 -50.33 -45.36
C MET A 105 10.70 -48.95 -45.94
N GLY A 106 10.17 -48.85 -47.16
CA GLY A 106 9.81 -47.57 -47.78
C GLY A 106 8.71 -46.82 -47.00
N ALA A 107 7.64 -47.54 -46.60
CA ALA A 107 6.59 -46.96 -45.77
C ALA A 107 7.10 -46.54 -44.39
N ARG A 108 7.99 -47.34 -43.77
CA ARG A 108 8.63 -46.97 -42.49
C ARG A 108 9.55 -45.75 -42.63
N THR A 109 10.31 -45.63 -43.72
CA THR A 109 11.13 -44.45 -44.00
C THR A 109 10.25 -43.19 -44.13
N ARG A 110 9.14 -43.25 -44.87
CA ARG A 110 8.19 -42.12 -44.98
C ARG A 110 7.54 -41.79 -43.64
N LEU A 111 7.18 -42.81 -42.85
CA LEU A 111 6.62 -42.61 -41.50
C LEU A 111 7.62 -41.91 -40.58
N ALA A 112 8.89 -42.34 -40.57
CA ALA A 112 9.95 -41.69 -39.82
C ALA A 112 10.11 -40.21 -40.21
N TYR A 113 10.05 -39.91 -41.52
CA TYR A 113 10.14 -38.55 -42.01
C TYR A 113 8.95 -37.69 -41.55
N ALA A 114 7.73 -38.18 -41.69
CA ALA A 114 6.53 -37.46 -41.26
C ALA A 114 6.52 -37.23 -39.74
N LEU A 115 6.94 -38.23 -38.95
CA LEU A 115 7.08 -38.10 -37.49
C LEU A 115 8.15 -37.07 -37.10
N LEU A 116 9.32 -37.06 -37.74
CA LEU A 116 10.36 -36.05 -37.48
C LEU A 116 9.91 -34.64 -37.85
N SER A 117 9.24 -34.48 -39.00
CA SER A 117 8.69 -33.20 -39.44
C SER A 117 7.65 -32.65 -38.45
N ASN A 118 6.96 -33.53 -37.73
CA ASN A 118 6.02 -33.18 -36.66
C ASN A 118 6.65 -33.23 -35.25
N ASN A 119 7.99 -33.23 -35.15
CA ASN A 119 8.79 -33.25 -33.92
C ASN A 119 8.55 -34.45 -32.97
N ASP A 120 8.01 -35.57 -33.47
CA ASP A 120 7.92 -36.83 -32.72
C ASP A 120 9.18 -37.67 -32.88
N VAL A 121 10.25 -37.18 -32.25
CA VAL A 121 11.58 -37.77 -32.35
C VAL A 121 11.64 -39.22 -31.83
N PRO A 122 11.03 -39.59 -30.68
CA PRO A 122 11.14 -40.95 -30.17
C PRO A 122 10.56 -42.00 -31.12
N ARG A 123 9.33 -41.81 -31.61
CA ARG A 123 8.70 -42.75 -32.55
C ARG A 123 9.43 -42.78 -33.88
N ALA A 124 9.91 -41.62 -34.35
CA ALA A 124 10.71 -41.60 -35.57
C ALA A 124 12.00 -42.42 -35.43
N ARG A 125 12.71 -42.34 -34.30
CA ARG A 125 13.95 -43.10 -34.07
C ARG A 125 13.71 -44.61 -34.07
N GLU A 126 12.59 -45.08 -33.54
CA GLU A 126 12.22 -46.50 -33.60
C GLU A 126 12.11 -47.00 -35.06
N GLU A 127 11.41 -46.24 -35.89
CA GLU A 127 11.25 -46.56 -37.32
C GLU A 127 12.59 -46.47 -38.07
N ILE A 128 13.41 -45.45 -37.78
CA ILE A 128 14.76 -45.27 -38.36
C ILE A 128 15.66 -46.46 -38.03
N GLN A 129 15.70 -46.89 -36.76
CA GLN A 129 16.53 -48.02 -36.34
C GLN A 129 16.10 -49.32 -37.00
N THR A 130 14.78 -49.53 -37.12
CA THR A 130 14.23 -50.69 -37.83
C THR A 130 14.67 -50.71 -39.30
N VAL A 131 14.59 -49.56 -39.99
CA VAL A 131 15.03 -49.44 -41.38
C VAL A 131 16.54 -49.70 -41.51
N LEU A 132 17.38 -49.08 -40.68
CA LEU A 132 18.84 -49.22 -40.77
C LEU A 132 19.33 -50.63 -40.42
N SER A 133 18.60 -51.38 -39.59
CA SER A 133 18.94 -52.79 -39.30
C SER A 133 18.80 -53.72 -40.52
N ARG A 134 17.94 -53.36 -41.48
CA ARG A 134 17.68 -54.14 -42.70
C ARG A 134 18.36 -53.52 -43.93
N GLN A 135 18.47 -52.20 -43.97
CA GLN A 135 19.02 -51.41 -45.05
C GLN A 135 20.04 -50.40 -44.49
N PRO A 136 21.24 -50.84 -44.08
CA PRO A 136 22.24 -49.97 -43.45
C PRO A 136 22.75 -48.85 -44.39
N THR A 137 22.48 -48.97 -45.70
CA THR A 137 22.87 -47.99 -46.72
C THR A 137 21.70 -47.12 -47.19
N ASN A 138 20.59 -47.04 -46.43
CA ASN A 138 19.45 -46.18 -46.76
C ASN A 138 19.77 -44.72 -46.38
N ASP A 139 20.12 -43.90 -47.38
CA ASP A 139 20.57 -42.52 -47.19
C ASP A 139 19.54 -41.63 -46.46
N ALA A 140 18.25 -41.82 -46.75
CA ALA A 140 17.18 -41.08 -46.07
C ALA A 140 17.12 -41.41 -44.58
N ALA A 141 17.23 -42.70 -44.22
CA ALA A 141 17.24 -43.14 -42.82
C ALA A 141 18.51 -42.68 -42.07
N LEU A 142 19.67 -42.71 -42.72
CA LEU A 142 20.93 -42.19 -42.15
C LEU A 142 20.84 -40.68 -41.84
N LEU A 143 20.30 -39.91 -42.79
CA LEU A 143 20.12 -38.47 -42.62
C LEU A 143 19.12 -38.16 -41.50
N MET A 144 17.99 -38.88 -41.45
CA MET A 144 17.01 -38.76 -40.39
C MET A 144 17.57 -39.16 -39.01
N LEU A 145 18.45 -40.16 -38.95
CA LEU A 145 19.16 -40.53 -37.72
C LEU A 145 19.98 -39.35 -37.20
N ALA A 146 20.74 -38.68 -38.06
CA ALA A 146 21.49 -37.47 -37.70
C ALA A 146 20.56 -36.33 -37.24
N PHE A 147 19.46 -36.09 -37.97
CA PHE A 147 18.47 -35.08 -37.59
C PHE A 147 17.68 -35.42 -36.33
N SER A 148 17.64 -36.67 -35.90
CA SER A 148 16.96 -37.10 -34.68
C SER A 148 17.81 -36.96 -33.41
N ALA A 149 19.14 -36.83 -33.52
CA ALA A 149 20.05 -36.76 -32.37
C ALA A 149 19.88 -35.45 -31.57
N ARG A 150 19.49 -35.55 -30.29
CA ARG A 150 19.30 -34.43 -29.37
C ARG A 150 20.25 -34.59 -28.16
N GLY A 151 21.07 -33.58 -27.89
CA GLY A 151 22.03 -33.59 -26.77
C GLY A 151 23.31 -34.39 -27.06
N GLU A 152 24.36 -34.14 -26.27
CA GLU A 152 25.71 -34.66 -26.53
C GLU A 152 25.79 -36.19 -26.49
N GLU A 153 25.04 -36.83 -25.59
CA GLU A 153 25.01 -38.29 -25.47
C GLU A 153 24.46 -38.94 -26.74
N GLN A 154 23.29 -38.49 -27.23
CA GLN A 154 22.69 -39.03 -28.45
C GLN A 154 23.52 -38.70 -29.69
N ILE A 155 24.17 -37.52 -29.72
CA ILE A 155 25.10 -37.16 -30.79
C ILE A 155 26.26 -38.16 -30.82
N THR A 156 26.86 -38.45 -29.67
CA THR A 156 27.97 -39.40 -29.54
C THR A 156 27.56 -40.83 -29.93
N GLN A 157 26.39 -41.29 -29.46
CA GLN A 157 25.85 -42.60 -29.85
C GLN A 157 25.62 -42.69 -31.35
N THR A 158 25.02 -41.65 -31.97
CA THR A 158 24.81 -41.62 -33.41
C THR A 158 26.13 -41.57 -34.18
N LEU A 159 27.15 -40.82 -33.71
CA LEU A 159 28.49 -40.80 -34.33
C LEU A 159 29.11 -42.20 -34.36
N ASN A 160 29.05 -42.93 -33.24
CA ASN A 160 29.55 -44.30 -33.15
C ASN A 160 28.79 -45.24 -34.10
N GLN A 161 27.46 -45.13 -34.15
CA GLN A 161 26.62 -45.93 -35.04
C GLN A 161 26.95 -45.66 -36.52
N LEU A 162 27.09 -44.40 -36.93
CA LEU A 162 27.50 -44.04 -38.29
C LEU A 162 28.89 -44.58 -38.62
N GLY A 163 29.82 -44.56 -37.65
CA GLY A 163 31.15 -45.16 -37.78
C GLY A 163 31.12 -46.67 -38.02
N GLN A 164 30.30 -47.41 -37.25
CA GLN A 164 30.12 -48.85 -37.42
C GLN A 164 29.49 -49.19 -38.78
N ILE A 165 28.46 -48.45 -39.21
CA ILE A 165 27.84 -48.62 -40.52
C ILE A 165 28.87 -48.37 -41.64
N ARG A 166 29.67 -47.30 -41.53
CA ARG A 166 30.75 -47.00 -42.49
C ARG A 166 31.77 -48.14 -42.58
N GLN A 167 32.19 -48.70 -41.44
CA GLN A 167 33.11 -49.85 -41.42
C GLN A 167 32.49 -51.08 -42.11
N ALA A 168 31.20 -51.33 -41.90
CA ALA A 168 30.51 -52.50 -42.45
C ALA A 168 30.17 -52.39 -43.94
N THR A 169 29.88 -51.18 -44.45
CA THR A 169 29.35 -51.00 -45.82
C THR A 169 30.27 -50.23 -46.77
N GLY A 170 31.43 -49.78 -46.28
CA GLY A 170 32.29 -48.83 -46.99
C GLY A 170 31.76 -47.40 -46.96
N GLU A 171 32.62 -46.44 -47.31
CA GLU A 171 32.29 -45.02 -47.33
C GLU A 171 31.37 -44.65 -48.50
N ARG A 172 30.26 -43.97 -48.20
CA ARG A 172 29.26 -43.52 -49.18
C ARG A 172 28.81 -42.09 -48.92
N ALA A 173 28.34 -41.41 -49.96
CA ALA A 173 27.90 -40.01 -49.89
C ALA A 173 26.85 -39.76 -48.79
N GLY A 174 25.83 -40.63 -48.65
CA GLY A 174 24.79 -40.47 -47.63
C GLY A 174 25.30 -40.56 -46.18
N GLN A 175 26.34 -41.36 -45.92
CA GLN A 175 26.98 -41.43 -44.60
C GLN A 175 27.76 -40.15 -44.29
N SER A 176 28.55 -39.67 -45.25
CA SER A 176 29.29 -38.41 -45.12
C SER A 176 28.34 -37.23 -44.92
N LEU A 177 27.18 -37.23 -45.60
CA LEU A 177 26.14 -36.23 -45.43
C LEU A 177 25.49 -36.28 -44.03
N ALA A 178 25.14 -37.47 -43.54
CA ALA A 178 24.60 -37.64 -42.18
C ALA A 178 25.61 -37.23 -41.11
N LEU A 179 26.89 -37.59 -41.28
CA LEU A 179 27.99 -37.17 -40.41
C LEU A 179 28.13 -35.64 -40.38
N ALA A 180 28.07 -34.99 -41.54
CA ALA A 180 28.19 -33.53 -41.64
C ALA A 180 27.13 -32.81 -40.82
N HIS A 181 25.86 -33.19 -40.96
CA HIS A 181 24.76 -32.60 -40.17
C HIS A 181 24.86 -32.90 -38.67
N LEU A 182 25.44 -34.04 -38.29
CA LEU A 182 25.66 -34.38 -36.90
C LEU A 182 26.78 -33.56 -36.25
N LEU A 183 27.89 -33.36 -36.98
CA LEU A 183 28.99 -32.47 -36.57
C LEU A 183 28.53 -31.01 -36.49
N GLN A 184 27.70 -30.58 -37.44
CA GLN A 184 27.05 -29.26 -37.40
C GLN A 184 26.24 -29.07 -36.11
N ARG A 185 25.46 -30.09 -35.70
CA ARG A 185 24.71 -30.08 -34.43
C ARG A 185 25.61 -30.05 -33.21
N ARG A 186 26.77 -30.70 -33.28
CA ARG A 186 27.84 -30.65 -32.25
C ARG A 186 28.60 -29.32 -32.24
N ARG A 187 28.31 -28.42 -33.18
CA ARG A 187 29.01 -27.14 -33.42
C ARG A 187 30.47 -27.29 -33.87
N ASP A 188 30.83 -28.46 -34.40
CA ASP A 188 32.11 -28.68 -35.07
C ASP A 188 31.98 -28.25 -36.55
N ASN A 189 32.01 -26.94 -36.77
CA ASN A 189 31.84 -26.36 -38.11
C ASN A 189 32.96 -26.81 -39.10
N PRO A 190 34.25 -26.86 -38.72
CA PRO A 190 35.29 -27.38 -39.61
C PRO A 190 35.06 -28.85 -39.99
N GLY A 191 34.72 -29.70 -39.01
CA GLY A 191 34.40 -31.10 -39.26
C GLY A 191 33.17 -31.26 -40.16
N ALA A 192 32.12 -30.46 -39.93
CA ALA A 192 30.91 -30.46 -40.75
C ALA A 192 31.21 -30.06 -42.21
N SER A 193 31.97 -28.98 -42.43
CA SER A 193 32.37 -28.54 -43.78
C SER A 193 33.16 -29.60 -44.52
N ASN A 194 34.12 -30.25 -43.85
CA ASN A 194 34.91 -31.33 -44.44
C ASN A 194 34.03 -32.53 -44.81
N ALA A 195 33.07 -32.89 -43.96
CA ALA A 195 32.14 -33.97 -44.24
C ALA A 195 31.16 -33.64 -45.39
N PHE A 196 30.68 -32.39 -45.52
CA PHE A 196 29.89 -31.96 -46.67
C PHE A 196 30.71 -31.96 -47.98
N LEU A 197 31.95 -31.47 -47.94
CA LEU A 197 32.88 -31.56 -49.08
C LEU A 197 33.12 -33.01 -49.50
N ARG A 198 33.29 -33.91 -48.51
CA ARG A 198 33.44 -35.33 -48.78
C ARG A 198 32.18 -35.94 -49.40
N ALA A 199 30.99 -35.57 -48.92
CA ALA A 199 29.72 -35.99 -49.50
C ALA A 199 29.59 -35.52 -50.97
N LEU A 200 29.98 -34.27 -51.28
CA LEU A 200 30.00 -33.74 -52.65
C LEU A 200 31.05 -34.40 -53.55
N ALA A 201 32.20 -34.79 -53.00
CA ALA A 201 33.22 -35.52 -53.75
C ALA A 201 32.74 -36.93 -54.15
N LEU A 202 31.91 -37.56 -53.30
CA LEU A 202 31.33 -38.87 -53.55
C LEU A 202 30.05 -38.80 -54.39
N ASP A 203 29.31 -37.70 -54.33
CA ASP A 203 28.14 -37.39 -55.16
C ASP A 203 28.12 -35.89 -55.55
N PRO A 204 28.68 -35.54 -56.72
CA PRO A 204 28.73 -34.14 -57.19
C PRO A 204 27.36 -33.49 -57.41
N ASN A 205 26.30 -34.30 -57.55
CA ASN A 205 24.93 -33.83 -57.76
C ASN A 205 24.13 -33.73 -56.45
N SER A 206 24.79 -33.95 -55.30
CA SER A 206 24.14 -33.88 -54.00
C SER A 206 23.73 -32.45 -53.64
N TYR A 207 22.51 -32.06 -54.02
CA TYR A 207 21.93 -30.76 -53.68
C TYR A 207 21.85 -30.53 -52.16
N LYS A 208 21.63 -31.60 -51.36
CA LYS A 208 21.63 -31.54 -49.90
C LYS A 208 23.01 -31.21 -49.33
N ALA A 209 24.06 -31.84 -49.84
CA ALA A 209 25.43 -31.54 -49.42
C ALA A 209 25.86 -30.14 -49.85
N ARG A 210 25.42 -29.67 -51.02
CA ARG A 210 25.65 -28.30 -51.50
C ARG A 210 25.00 -27.26 -50.60
N ILE A 211 23.73 -27.45 -50.21
CA ILE A 211 23.04 -26.57 -49.24
C ILE A 211 23.73 -26.62 -47.86
N GLY A 212 24.10 -27.81 -47.39
CA GLY A 212 24.82 -27.99 -46.14
C GLY A 212 26.13 -27.22 -46.11
N LEU A 213 26.94 -27.34 -47.16
CA LEU A 213 28.20 -26.60 -47.30
C LEU A 213 27.97 -25.08 -47.41
N ALA A 214 27.00 -24.64 -48.20
CA ALA A 214 26.66 -23.22 -48.35
C ALA A 214 26.28 -22.58 -47.01
N ASN A 215 25.57 -23.31 -46.14
CA ASN A 215 25.25 -22.87 -44.79
C ASN A 215 26.47 -22.73 -43.86
N MET A 216 27.58 -23.41 -44.15
CA MET A 216 28.81 -23.39 -43.34
C MET A 216 29.82 -22.33 -43.79
N MET A 217 29.63 -21.69 -44.94
CA MET A 217 30.55 -20.68 -45.47
C MET A 217 30.31 -19.30 -44.82
N PRO A 218 31.38 -18.57 -44.44
CA PRO A 218 31.24 -17.26 -43.80
C PRO A 218 30.66 -16.20 -44.76
N GLY A 219 29.64 -15.48 -44.30
CA GLY A 219 28.68 -14.78 -45.15
C GLY A 219 29.11 -13.48 -45.85
N ALA A 220 30.22 -12.83 -45.48
CA ALA A 220 30.59 -11.53 -46.07
C ALA A 220 31.58 -11.66 -47.25
N ALA A 221 32.56 -12.55 -47.16
CA ALA A 221 33.63 -12.68 -48.16
C ALA A 221 33.25 -13.56 -49.36
N GLN A 222 32.20 -14.39 -49.24
CA GLN A 222 31.84 -15.42 -50.23
C GLN A 222 30.36 -15.39 -50.63
N ALA A 223 29.68 -14.25 -50.43
CA ALA A 223 28.23 -14.12 -50.61
C ALA A 223 27.73 -14.60 -51.99
N ALA A 224 28.44 -14.26 -53.07
CA ALA A 224 28.07 -14.67 -54.44
C ALA A 224 28.19 -16.20 -54.65
N ALA A 225 29.25 -16.82 -54.11
CA ALA A 225 29.44 -18.27 -54.20
C ALA A 225 28.36 -19.03 -53.40
N VAL A 226 28.02 -18.53 -52.21
CA VAL A 226 26.94 -19.08 -51.38
C VAL A 226 25.59 -18.98 -52.08
N GLU A 227 25.27 -17.82 -52.66
CA GLU A 227 24.03 -17.62 -53.41
C GLU A 227 23.92 -18.60 -54.60
N GLU A 228 25.00 -18.73 -55.38
CA GLU A 228 25.04 -19.64 -56.53
C GLU A 228 24.88 -21.11 -56.11
N MET A 229 25.42 -21.50 -54.95
CA MET A 229 25.25 -22.84 -54.40
C MET A 229 23.80 -23.14 -54.03
N PHE A 230 23.09 -22.21 -53.39
CA PHE A 230 21.67 -22.36 -53.08
C PHE A 230 20.81 -22.42 -54.35
N LYS A 231 21.09 -21.54 -55.31
CA LYS A 231 20.39 -21.50 -56.60
C LYS A 231 20.58 -22.81 -57.39
N THR A 232 21.81 -23.27 -57.52
CA THR A 232 22.15 -24.53 -58.20
C THR A 232 21.50 -25.73 -57.50
N ALA A 233 21.57 -25.78 -56.16
CA ALA A 233 20.95 -26.85 -55.39
C ALA A 233 19.43 -26.89 -55.58
N ALA A 234 18.75 -25.74 -55.57
CA ALA A 234 17.31 -25.64 -55.80
C ALA A 234 16.93 -26.08 -57.22
N GLN A 235 17.71 -25.72 -58.24
CA GLN A 235 17.48 -26.13 -59.63
C GLN A 235 17.60 -27.66 -59.83
N GLN A 236 18.54 -28.30 -59.12
CA GLN A 236 18.77 -29.75 -59.19
C GLN A 236 17.86 -30.56 -58.26
N ALA A 237 17.25 -29.93 -57.25
CA ALA A 237 16.35 -30.60 -56.33
C ALA A 237 14.99 -30.96 -57.00
N PRO A 238 14.37 -32.11 -56.63
CA PRO A 238 13.04 -32.46 -57.12
C PRO A 238 11.97 -31.44 -56.71
N ALA A 239 10.91 -31.29 -57.52
CA ALA A 239 9.97 -30.17 -57.43
C ALA A 239 9.26 -30.01 -56.06
N ARG A 240 8.99 -31.12 -55.34
CA ARG A 240 8.28 -31.14 -54.05
C ARG A 240 9.19 -31.47 -52.87
N THR A 241 10.38 -30.89 -52.82
CA THR A 241 11.29 -31.07 -51.67
C THR A 241 11.64 -29.74 -51.00
N PRO A 242 12.05 -29.75 -49.71
CA PRO A 242 12.50 -28.55 -49.03
C PRO A 242 13.67 -27.87 -49.75
N GLU A 243 14.55 -28.65 -50.38
CA GLU A 243 15.71 -28.12 -51.09
C GLU A 243 15.34 -27.33 -52.34
N ARG A 244 14.20 -27.61 -52.97
CA ARG A 244 13.68 -26.84 -54.11
C ARG A 244 13.36 -25.40 -53.75
N ILE A 245 12.90 -25.15 -52.53
CA ILE A 245 12.55 -23.82 -52.03
C ILE A 245 13.68 -23.15 -51.24
N ALA A 246 14.79 -23.84 -50.99
CA ALA A 246 15.89 -23.36 -50.16
C ALA A 246 16.52 -22.06 -50.70
N TYR A 247 16.52 -21.83 -52.02
CA TYR A 247 17.00 -20.57 -52.58
C TYR A 247 16.11 -19.37 -52.21
N ALA A 248 14.78 -19.56 -52.20
CA ALA A 248 13.86 -18.53 -51.75
C ALA A 248 13.98 -18.25 -50.25
N GLU A 249 14.18 -19.29 -49.43
CA GLU A 249 14.46 -19.13 -47.99
C GLU A 249 15.78 -18.39 -47.75
N PHE A 250 16.81 -18.68 -48.54
CA PHE A 250 18.07 -17.94 -48.51
C PHE A 250 17.86 -16.45 -48.84
N LEU A 251 17.16 -16.14 -49.94
CA LEU A 251 16.85 -14.75 -50.33
C LEU A 251 16.07 -14.01 -49.24
N MET A 252 15.08 -14.67 -48.63
CA MET A 252 14.33 -14.14 -47.48
C MET A 252 15.27 -13.82 -46.30
N SER A 253 16.18 -14.73 -45.95
CA SER A 253 17.15 -14.53 -44.86
C SER A 253 18.12 -13.37 -45.11
N ARG A 254 18.31 -12.97 -46.38
CA ARG A 254 19.12 -11.82 -46.81
C ARG A 254 18.32 -10.53 -46.94
N GLY A 255 17.04 -10.52 -46.53
CA GLY A 255 16.19 -9.34 -46.66
C GLY A 255 15.84 -9.00 -48.10
N ARG A 256 15.80 -9.99 -49.01
CA ARG A 256 15.41 -9.84 -50.42
C ARG A 256 14.06 -10.55 -50.70
N PRO A 257 12.96 -10.15 -50.05
CA PRO A 257 11.66 -10.83 -50.14
C PRO A 257 11.05 -10.80 -51.54
N GLU A 258 11.20 -9.71 -52.28
CA GLU A 258 10.67 -9.62 -53.66
C GLU A 258 11.30 -10.67 -54.59
N GLN A 259 12.62 -10.85 -54.49
CA GLN A 259 13.33 -11.84 -55.30
C GLN A 259 13.00 -13.27 -54.87
N ALA A 260 12.77 -13.49 -53.57
CA ALA A 260 12.29 -14.76 -53.06
C ALA A 260 10.89 -15.11 -53.61
N ILE A 261 10.00 -14.11 -53.71
CA ILE A 261 8.68 -14.26 -54.35
C ILE A 261 8.83 -14.66 -55.82
N GLU A 262 9.68 -13.98 -56.59
CA GLU A 262 9.91 -14.33 -58.00
C GLU A 262 10.49 -15.74 -58.17
N ALA A 263 11.41 -16.15 -57.28
CA ALA A 263 11.96 -17.51 -57.29
C ALA A 263 10.92 -18.59 -56.98
N LEU A 264 9.89 -18.29 -56.18
CA LEU A 264 8.83 -19.24 -55.82
C LEU A 264 7.72 -19.37 -56.86
N LYS A 265 7.44 -18.33 -57.65
CA LYS A 265 6.38 -18.36 -58.68
C LYS A 265 6.45 -19.59 -59.60
N PRO A 266 7.58 -19.91 -60.27
CA PRO A 266 7.64 -21.09 -61.15
C PRO A 266 7.47 -22.40 -60.38
N ILE A 267 7.96 -22.48 -59.13
CA ILE A 267 7.81 -23.67 -58.28
C ILE A 267 6.34 -23.89 -57.94
N ILE A 268 5.60 -22.85 -57.54
CA ILE A 268 4.18 -22.95 -57.20
C ILE A 268 3.32 -23.20 -58.45
N ALA A 269 3.70 -22.66 -59.61
CA ALA A 269 3.03 -22.95 -60.88
C ALA A 269 3.16 -24.44 -61.26
N GLU A 270 4.35 -25.03 -61.07
CA GLU A 270 4.62 -26.45 -61.30
C GLU A 270 3.99 -27.36 -60.22
N THR A 271 3.97 -26.90 -58.97
CA THR A 271 3.57 -27.68 -57.78
C THR A 271 2.54 -26.94 -56.93
N SER A 272 1.38 -26.65 -57.52
CA SER A 272 0.34 -25.87 -56.85
C SER A 272 -0.24 -26.53 -55.59
N ASP A 273 0.07 -27.80 -55.32
CA ASP A 273 -0.35 -28.54 -54.13
C ASP A 273 0.76 -28.68 -53.06
N TYR A 274 1.95 -28.10 -53.28
CA TYR A 274 3.07 -28.19 -52.35
C TYR A 274 2.96 -27.14 -51.23
N ILE A 275 2.53 -27.60 -50.05
CA ILE A 275 2.23 -26.75 -48.88
C ILE A 275 3.44 -25.87 -48.44
N PRO A 276 4.68 -26.40 -48.31
CA PRO A 276 5.82 -25.60 -47.87
C PRO A 276 6.09 -24.37 -48.74
N ALA A 277 5.98 -24.49 -50.07
CA ALA A 277 6.18 -23.37 -50.99
C ALA A 277 5.10 -22.30 -50.84
N LYS A 278 3.82 -22.69 -50.77
CA LYS A 278 2.70 -21.76 -50.57
C LYS A 278 2.75 -21.05 -49.22
N ARG A 279 3.15 -21.76 -48.15
CA ARG A 279 3.33 -21.17 -46.82
C ARG A 279 4.46 -20.13 -46.82
N LEU A 280 5.59 -20.44 -47.47
CA LEU A 280 6.70 -19.50 -47.60
C LEU A 280 6.29 -18.27 -48.42
N MET A 281 5.56 -18.47 -49.53
CA MET A 281 4.99 -17.39 -50.34
C MET A 281 4.04 -16.51 -49.52
N ALA A 282 3.12 -17.09 -48.74
CA ALA A 282 2.22 -16.34 -47.87
C ALA A 282 2.97 -15.47 -46.86
N ASN A 283 4.03 -16.02 -46.24
CA ASN A 283 4.85 -15.29 -45.27
C ASN A 283 5.61 -14.12 -45.92
N LEU A 284 6.18 -14.33 -47.11
CA LEU A 284 6.85 -13.28 -47.89
C LEU A 284 5.88 -12.18 -48.35
N LEU A 285 4.69 -12.57 -48.83
CA LEU A 285 3.66 -11.61 -49.23
C LEU A 285 3.17 -10.78 -48.03
N LEU A 286 3.06 -11.40 -46.85
CA LEU A 286 2.73 -10.70 -45.61
C LEU A 286 3.83 -9.70 -45.21
N SER A 287 5.12 -10.05 -45.35
CA SER A 287 6.22 -9.10 -45.05
C SER A 287 6.21 -7.90 -46.00
N GLU A 288 5.82 -8.11 -47.26
CA GLU A 288 5.63 -7.07 -48.27
C GLU A 288 4.28 -6.33 -48.16
N LYS A 289 3.51 -6.58 -47.09
CA LYS A 289 2.17 -6.01 -46.84
C LYS A 289 1.13 -6.31 -47.94
N LYS A 290 1.38 -7.32 -48.79
CA LYS A 290 0.45 -7.83 -49.82
C LYS A 290 -0.53 -8.82 -49.20
N THR A 291 -1.36 -8.33 -48.29
CA THR A 291 -2.17 -9.16 -47.37
C THR A 291 -3.22 -10.03 -48.06
N ASP A 292 -3.82 -9.57 -49.16
CA ASP A 292 -4.83 -10.36 -49.88
C ASP A 292 -4.23 -11.55 -50.64
N ASP A 293 -3.08 -11.36 -51.29
CA ASP A 293 -2.37 -12.46 -51.96
C ASP A 293 -1.77 -13.44 -50.95
N ALA A 294 -1.31 -12.94 -49.79
CA ALA A 294 -0.91 -13.78 -48.67
C ALA A 294 -2.08 -14.65 -48.20
N MET A 295 -3.27 -14.06 -48.04
CA MET A 295 -4.47 -14.78 -47.62
C MET A 295 -4.88 -15.86 -48.62
N ARG A 296 -4.81 -15.60 -49.93
CA ARG A 296 -5.10 -16.61 -50.96
C ARG A 296 -4.20 -17.83 -50.83
N ASN A 297 -2.89 -17.62 -50.63
CA ASN A 297 -1.93 -18.72 -50.44
C ASN A 297 -2.20 -19.49 -49.14
N VAL A 298 -2.58 -18.80 -48.05
CA VAL A 298 -2.96 -19.45 -46.79
C VAL A 298 -4.23 -20.29 -46.95
N GLU A 299 -5.28 -19.75 -47.54
CA GLU A 299 -6.54 -20.48 -47.75
C GLU A 299 -6.35 -21.68 -48.69
N ASP A 300 -5.45 -21.59 -49.66
CA ASP A 300 -5.05 -22.72 -50.48
C ASP A 300 -4.37 -23.84 -49.68
N VAL A 301 -3.50 -23.49 -48.72
CA VAL A 301 -2.91 -24.48 -47.80
C VAL A 301 -3.98 -25.10 -46.91
N LEU A 302 -4.86 -24.28 -46.34
CA LEU A 302 -5.94 -24.74 -45.46
C LEU A 302 -7.00 -25.57 -46.18
N ARG A 303 -7.14 -25.43 -47.50
CA ARG A 303 -7.97 -26.32 -48.33
C ARG A 303 -7.40 -27.73 -48.42
N ILE A 304 -6.07 -27.88 -48.42
CA ILE A 304 -5.37 -29.18 -48.47
C ILE A 304 -5.30 -29.78 -47.06
N GLU A 305 -4.82 -28.98 -46.09
CA GLU A 305 -4.65 -29.37 -44.69
C GLU A 305 -5.31 -28.34 -43.76
N PRO A 306 -6.62 -28.47 -43.46
CA PRO A 306 -7.38 -27.47 -42.68
C PRO A 306 -6.85 -27.18 -41.28
N MET A 307 -6.13 -28.12 -40.68
CA MET A 307 -5.51 -28.00 -39.36
C MET A 307 -4.01 -27.70 -39.45
N ASN A 308 -3.49 -27.22 -40.58
CA ASN A 308 -2.09 -26.81 -40.68
C ASN A 308 -1.81 -25.66 -39.70
N PHE A 309 -0.99 -25.92 -38.68
CA PHE A 309 -0.75 -24.99 -37.58
C PHE A 309 -0.17 -23.67 -38.07
N GLU A 310 0.85 -23.72 -38.91
CA GLU A 310 1.55 -22.54 -39.41
C GLU A 310 0.69 -21.68 -40.32
N ALA A 311 -0.12 -22.29 -41.19
CA ALA A 311 -1.06 -21.56 -42.04
C ALA A 311 -2.16 -20.88 -41.20
N GLN A 312 -2.67 -21.53 -40.15
CA GLN A 312 -3.63 -20.92 -39.23
C GLN A 312 -3.03 -19.73 -38.46
N VAL A 313 -1.77 -19.82 -38.04
CA VAL A 313 -1.03 -18.71 -37.41
C VAL A 313 -0.82 -17.57 -38.41
N LEU A 314 -0.39 -17.86 -39.64
CA LEU A 314 -0.24 -16.87 -40.70
C LEU A 314 -1.57 -16.18 -41.00
N ARG A 315 -2.69 -16.91 -41.03
CA ARG A 315 -4.03 -16.31 -41.21
C ARG A 315 -4.34 -15.27 -40.15
N ALA A 316 -4.06 -15.60 -38.89
CA ALA A 316 -4.26 -14.66 -37.79
C ALA A 316 -3.34 -13.43 -37.89
N GLN A 317 -2.09 -13.62 -38.30
CA GLN A 317 -1.16 -12.50 -38.54
C GLN A 317 -1.62 -11.60 -39.69
N ILE A 318 -2.16 -12.19 -40.76
CA ILE A 318 -2.78 -11.43 -41.85
C ILE A 318 -3.99 -10.63 -41.32
N TYR A 319 -4.88 -11.24 -40.53
CA TYR A 319 -6.00 -10.51 -39.91
C TYR A 319 -5.54 -9.36 -39.03
N MET A 320 -4.47 -9.54 -38.23
CA MET A 320 -3.88 -8.45 -37.46
C MET A 320 -3.38 -7.33 -38.37
N SER A 321 -2.69 -7.66 -39.47
CA SER A 321 -2.19 -6.65 -40.43
C SER A 321 -3.30 -5.91 -41.19
N GLN A 322 -4.48 -6.54 -41.35
CA GLN A 322 -5.66 -5.95 -41.99
C GLN A 322 -6.54 -5.14 -41.04
N GLY A 323 -6.18 -5.03 -39.75
CA GLY A 323 -7.02 -4.38 -38.73
C GLY A 323 -8.21 -5.23 -38.26
N LYS A 324 -8.33 -6.50 -38.71
CA LYS A 324 -9.42 -7.42 -38.35
C LYS A 324 -9.11 -8.12 -37.02
N HIS A 325 -9.00 -7.34 -35.94
CA HIS A 325 -8.46 -7.81 -34.66
C HIS A 325 -9.32 -8.91 -34.00
N THR A 326 -10.66 -8.82 -34.10
CA THR A 326 -11.57 -9.85 -33.58
C THR A 326 -11.39 -11.19 -34.29
N ALA A 327 -11.31 -11.18 -35.63
CA ALA A 327 -11.06 -12.38 -36.42
C ALA A 327 -9.67 -12.99 -36.12
N ALA A 328 -8.66 -12.16 -35.85
CA ALA A 328 -7.35 -12.63 -35.43
C ALA A 328 -7.41 -13.37 -34.07
N VAL A 329 -8.08 -12.78 -33.08
CA VAL A 329 -8.28 -13.40 -31.76
C VAL A 329 -9.02 -14.73 -31.90
N GLU A 330 -10.15 -14.75 -32.60
CA GLU A 330 -10.93 -15.97 -32.80
C GLU A 330 -10.14 -17.08 -33.52
N SER A 331 -9.33 -16.72 -34.52
CA SER A 331 -8.49 -17.67 -35.24
C SER A 331 -7.43 -18.26 -34.31
N LEU A 332 -6.75 -17.46 -33.49
CA LEU A 332 -5.71 -17.93 -32.56
C LEU A 332 -6.28 -18.74 -31.39
N GLU A 333 -7.42 -18.34 -30.82
CA GLU A 333 -8.07 -19.08 -29.74
C GLU A 333 -8.61 -20.44 -30.22
N ARG A 334 -9.00 -20.55 -31.50
CA ARG A 334 -9.36 -21.83 -32.12
C ARG A 334 -8.16 -22.75 -32.23
N ILE A 335 -6.99 -22.22 -32.62
CA ILE A 335 -5.73 -22.99 -32.62
C ILE A 335 -5.44 -23.47 -31.19
N GLU A 336 -5.56 -22.61 -30.19
CA GLU A 336 -5.27 -22.98 -28.80
C GLU A 336 -6.12 -24.17 -28.29
N LYS A 337 -7.37 -24.29 -28.75
CA LYS A 337 -8.25 -25.42 -28.37
C LYS A 337 -7.81 -26.76 -28.96
N SER A 338 -7.16 -26.74 -30.12
CA SER A 338 -6.80 -27.93 -30.88
C SER A 338 -5.35 -28.38 -30.67
N PHE A 339 -4.47 -27.49 -30.22
CA PHE A 339 -3.04 -27.75 -30.06
C PHE A 339 -2.59 -27.67 -28.59
N ALA A 340 -1.47 -28.32 -28.28
CA ALA A 340 -0.86 -28.20 -26.95
C ALA A 340 -0.46 -26.73 -26.69
N PRO A 341 -0.47 -26.27 -25.42
CA PRO A 341 -0.06 -24.89 -25.09
C PRO A 341 1.38 -24.60 -25.54
N LEU A 342 1.54 -23.57 -26.38
CA LEU A 342 2.84 -23.09 -26.87
C LEU A 342 3.05 -21.64 -26.44
N ALA A 343 4.25 -21.32 -25.94
CA ALA A 343 4.59 -19.98 -25.47
C ALA A 343 4.42 -18.92 -26.58
N THR A 344 4.86 -19.24 -27.81
CA THR A 344 4.75 -18.38 -28.98
C THR A 344 3.29 -18.13 -29.40
N LEU A 345 2.43 -19.14 -29.33
CA LEU A 345 1.00 -18.98 -29.62
C LEU A 345 0.33 -18.06 -28.58
N LYS A 346 0.64 -18.26 -27.29
CA LYS A 346 0.14 -17.40 -26.21
C LYS A 346 0.60 -15.95 -26.34
N HIS A 347 1.84 -15.75 -26.78
CA HIS A 347 2.37 -14.43 -27.11
C HIS A 347 1.59 -13.77 -28.27
N GLN A 348 1.29 -14.51 -29.35
CA GLN A 348 0.48 -13.99 -30.46
C GLN A 348 -0.96 -13.67 -30.04
N ILE A 349 -1.57 -14.50 -29.18
CA ILE A 349 -2.89 -14.22 -28.60
C ILE A 349 -2.86 -12.94 -27.76
N ALA A 350 -1.80 -12.72 -26.98
CA ALA A 350 -1.62 -11.49 -26.22
C ALA A 350 -1.55 -10.25 -27.14
N ILE A 351 -0.78 -10.32 -28.23
CA ILE A 351 -0.70 -9.26 -29.24
C ILE A 351 -2.08 -9.00 -29.87
N ALA A 352 -2.79 -10.05 -30.28
CA ALA A 352 -4.11 -9.93 -30.89
C ALA A 352 -5.13 -9.25 -29.96
N HIS A 353 -5.13 -9.62 -28.66
CA HIS A 353 -5.97 -8.96 -27.65
C HIS A 353 -5.58 -7.49 -27.44
N LEU A 354 -4.28 -7.13 -27.51
CA LEU A 354 -3.87 -5.73 -27.43
C LEU A 354 -4.36 -4.91 -28.61
N LEU A 355 -4.22 -5.44 -29.83
CA LEU A 355 -4.73 -4.79 -31.04
C LEU A 355 -6.26 -4.66 -30.96
N ALA A 356 -6.96 -5.66 -30.41
CA ALA A 356 -8.39 -5.62 -30.13
C ALA A 356 -8.79 -4.68 -28.96
N LYS A 357 -7.86 -3.87 -28.43
CA LYS A 357 -8.07 -2.96 -27.29
C LYS A 357 -8.54 -3.65 -26.00
N ASP A 358 -8.17 -4.92 -25.78
CA ASP A 358 -8.45 -5.70 -24.54
C ASP A 358 -7.13 -6.02 -23.78
N PRO A 359 -6.55 -5.02 -23.07
CA PRO A 359 -5.28 -5.21 -22.37
C PRO A 359 -5.35 -6.21 -21.21
N VAL A 360 -6.55 -6.46 -20.65
CA VAL A 360 -6.75 -7.40 -19.53
C VAL A 360 -6.58 -8.84 -20.01
N LYS A 361 -7.22 -9.21 -21.13
CA LYS A 361 -7.01 -10.54 -21.72
C LYS A 361 -5.62 -10.71 -22.31
N ALA A 362 -5.04 -9.63 -22.85
CA ALA A 362 -3.66 -9.63 -23.29
C ALA A 362 -2.69 -9.95 -22.15
N ARG A 363 -2.86 -9.30 -21.00
CA ARG A 363 -2.07 -9.55 -19.79
C ARG A 363 -2.16 -11.00 -19.33
N LYS A 364 -3.37 -11.55 -19.26
CA LYS A 364 -3.57 -12.97 -18.91
C LYS A 364 -2.83 -13.91 -19.87
N SER A 365 -2.88 -13.61 -21.17
CA SER A 365 -2.27 -14.44 -22.20
C SER A 365 -0.74 -14.36 -22.17
N ILE A 366 -0.16 -13.18 -21.92
CA ILE A 366 1.30 -13.01 -21.84
C ILE A 366 1.87 -13.63 -20.56
N GLU A 367 1.14 -13.59 -19.44
CA GLU A 367 1.56 -14.29 -18.21
C GLU A 367 1.65 -15.80 -18.44
N GLN A 368 0.68 -16.39 -19.17
CA GLN A 368 0.75 -17.79 -19.58
C GLN A 368 1.90 -18.07 -20.53
N ALA A 369 2.19 -17.16 -21.48
CA ALA A 369 3.35 -17.29 -22.37
C ALA A 369 4.67 -17.29 -21.59
N TYR A 370 4.79 -16.42 -20.59
CA TYR A 370 5.98 -16.30 -19.73
C TYR A 370 6.17 -17.51 -18.83
N LEU A 371 5.09 -18.11 -18.32
CA LEU A 371 5.15 -19.38 -17.57
C LEU A 371 5.65 -20.55 -18.43
N LEU A 372 5.37 -20.53 -19.74
CA LEU A 372 5.82 -21.56 -20.67
C LEU A 372 7.27 -21.33 -21.14
N ASP A 373 7.67 -20.07 -21.36
CA ASP A 373 9.04 -19.69 -21.73
C ASP A 373 9.42 -18.31 -21.19
N GLY A 374 9.98 -18.29 -19.98
CA GLY A 374 10.42 -17.06 -19.32
C GLY A 374 11.75 -16.49 -19.85
N ASN A 375 12.41 -17.18 -20.79
CA ASN A 375 13.70 -16.77 -21.35
C ASN A 375 13.59 -16.08 -22.72
N SER A 376 12.39 -16.08 -23.30
CA SER A 376 12.09 -15.46 -24.59
C SER A 376 12.03 -13.93 -24.49
N VAL A 377 12.89 -13.26 -25.26
CA VAL A 377 13.00 -11.79 -25.26
C VAL A 377 11.67 -11.11 -25.66
N PRO A 378 10.99 -11.51 -26.76
CA PRO A 378 9.70 -10.89 -27.11
C PRO A 378 8.63 -11.04 -26.03
N ILE A 379 8.56 -12.21 -25.38
CA ILE A 379 7.58 -12.49 -24.33
C ILE A 379 7.84 -11.60 -23.11
N VAL A 380 9.09 -11.54 -22.65
CA VAL A 380 9.48 -10.72 -21.51
C VAL A 380 9.25 -9.24 -21.79
N GLN A 381 9.57 -8.77 -23.01
CA GLN A 381 9.39 -7.39 -23.40
C GLN A 381 7.90 -6.98 -23.38
N LEU A 382 7.03 -7.77 -24.03
CA LEU A 382 5.60 -7.48 -24.03
C LEU A 382 4.98 -7.59 -22.63
N LYS A 383 5.42 -8.57 -21.84
CA LYS A 383 5.00 -8.69 -20.45
C LYS A 383 5.39 -7.47 -19.64
N ALA A 384 6.64 -7.03 -19.72
CA ALA A 384 7.12 -5.87 -18.99
C ALA A 384 6.37 -4.59 -19.38
N GLN A 385 6.11 -4.38 -20.68
CA GLN A 385 5.29 -3.27 -21.15
C GLN A 385 3.86 -3.30 -20.58
N LEU A 386 3.26 -4.49 -20.48
CA LEU A 386 1.95 -4.64 -19.87
C LEU A 386 1.97 -4.43 -18.37
N ASP A 387 2.91 -5.02 -17.64
CA ASP A 387 3.09 -4.81 -16.20
C ASP A 387 3.23 -3.31 -15.89
N MET A 388 4.02 -2.58 -16.70
CA MET A 388 4.15 -1.12 -16.61
C MET A 388 2.82 -0.39 -16.83
N ARG A 389 2.07 -0.76 -17.88
CA ARG A 389 0.75 -0.19 -18.18
C ARG A 389 -0.29 -0.43 -17.07
N PHE A 390 -0.18 -1.54 -16.35
CA PHE A 390 -1.05 -1.89 -15.23
C PHE A 390 -0.55 -1.36 -13.87
N GLY A 391 0.47 -0.50 -13.85
CA GLY A 391 0.98 0.11 -12.62
C GLY A 391 1.78 -0.85 -11.74
N GLU A 392 2.38 -1.89 -12.33
CA GLU A 392 3.19 -2.90 -11.63
C GLU A 392 4.67 -2.92 -12.08
N PRO A 393 5.38 -1.78 -11.99
CA PRO A 393 6.72 -1.62 -12.54
C PRO A 393 7.76 -2.54 -11.88
N THR A 394 7.56 -2.92 -10.61
CA THR A 394 8.45 -3.86 -9.91
C THR A 394 8.44 -5.25 -10.55
N LYS A 395 7.29 -5.70 -11.10
CA LYS A 395 7.21 -6.98 -11.83
C LYS A 395 7.90 -6.91 -13.19
N ALA A 396 7.81 -5.76 -13.86
CA ALA A 396 8.53 -5.49 -15.10
C ALA A 396 10.06 -5.58 -14.88
N VAL A 397 10.56 -4.92 -13.83
CA VAL A 397 11.99 -4.99 -13.43
C VAL A 397 12.42 -6.44 -13.20
N ALA A 398 11.66 -7.22 -12.43
CA ALA A 398 11.99 -8.61 -12.11
C ALA A 398 12.06 -9.51 -13.37
N ALA A 399 11.18 -9.28 -14.35
CA ALA A 399 11.18 -10.03 -15.60
C ALA A 399 12.34 -9.64 -16.54
N LEU A 400 12.70 -8.35 -16.59
CA LEU A 400 13.73 -7.82 -17.49
C LEU A 400 15.16 -8.08 -17.02
N GLN A 401 15.42 -8.08 -15.71
CA GLN A 401 16.77 -8.21 -15.15
C GLN A 401 17.53 -9.48 -15.63
N PRO A 402 16.94 -10.69 -15.63
CA PRO A 402 17.64 -11.89 -16.13
C PRO A 402 18.02 -11.78 -17.60
N ILE A 403 17.15 -11.21 -18.43
CA ILE A 403 17.39 -11.01 -19.87
C ILE A 403 18.49 -9.97 -20.08
N ALA A 404 18.44 -8.85 -19.35
CA ALA A 404 19.43 -7.77 -19.43
C ALA A 404 20.84 -8.24 -19.04
N ARG A 405 20.97 -9.12 -18.04
CA ARG A 405 22.26 -9.73 -17.65
C ARG A 405 22.84 -10.63 -18.74
N ARG A 406 21.99 -11.39 -19.43
CA ARG A 406 22.40 -12.28 -20.53
C ARG A 406 22.72 -11.50 -21.81
N LEU A 407 22.09 -10.35 -22.00
CA LEU A 407 22.21 -9.50 -23.18
C LEU A 407 22.70 -8.09 -22.78
N PRO A 408 23.98 -7.94 -22.37
CA PRO A 408 24.50 -6.69 -21.81
C PRO A 408 24.47 -5.50 -22.79
N ASN A 409 24.43 -5.77 -24.10
CA ASN A 409 24.48 -4.74 -25.15
C ASN A 409 23.12 -4.55 -25.87
N ALA A 410 22.03 -5.14 -25.36
CA ALA A 410 20.71 -5.02 -25.98
C ALA A 410 20.01 -3.72 -25.54
N THR A 411 20.30 -2.60 -26.23
CA THR A 411 19.76 -1.27 -25.91
C THR A 411 18.25 -1.24 -25.65
N PRO A 412 17.37 -1.90 -26.45
CA PRO A 412 15.93 -1.87 -26.18
C PRO A 412 15.51 -2.50 -24.84
N ILE A 413 16.23 -3.53 -24.38
CA ILE A 413 15.95 -4.21 -23.12
C ILE A 413 16.41 -3.39 -21.93
N HIS A 414 17.60 -2.80 -22.02
CA HIS A 414 18.12 -1.91 -20.98
C HIS A 414 17.34 -0.60 -20.91
N ALA A 415 16.89 -0.05 -22.04
CA ALA A 415 16.03 1.13 -22.05
C ALA A 415 14.69 0.83 -21.36
N LEU A 416 14.01 -0.26 -21.71
CA LEU A 416 12.77 -0.67 -21.04
C LEU A 416 12.98 -0.99 -19.55
N LEU A 417 14.16 -1.51 -19.17
CA LEU A 417 14.53 -1.70 -17.77
C LEU A 417 14.74 -0.36 -17.04
N GLY A 418 15.35 0.62 -17.70
CA GLY A 418 15.46 1.99 -17.19
C GLY A 418 14.09 2.64 -16.96
N ASP A 419 13.16 2.48 -17.89
CA ASP A 419 11.78 2.95 -17.76
C ASP A 419 11.08 2.27 -16.58
N ALA A 420 11.28 0.95 -16.44
CA ALA A 420 10.72 0.19 -15.32
C ALA A 420 11.30 0.62 -13.97
N PHE A 421 12.60 0.91 -13.90
CA PHE A 421 13.21 1.49 -12.70
C PHE A 421 12.59 2.85 -12.36
N MET A 422 12.42 3.74 -13.35
CA MET A 422 11.78 5.03 -13.16
C MET A 422 10.37 4.91 -12.60
N ALA A 423 9.52 4.10 -13.22
CA ALA A 423 8.15 3.92 -12.75
C ALA A 423 8.06 3.27 -11.36
N SER A 424 9.06 2.46 -10.97
CA SER A 424 9.16 1.89 -9.62
C SER A 424 9.76 2.82 -8.56
N GLY A 425 10.09 4.08 -8.91
CA GLY A 425 10.73 5.05 -8.01
C GLY A 425 12.23 4.81 -7.79
N ARG A 426 12.84 3.91 -8.56
CA ARG A 426 14.27 3.55 -8.46
C ARG A 426 15.13 4.44 -9.36
N THR A 427 15.10 5.74 -9.08
CA THR A 427 15.67 6.78 -9.95
C THR A 427 17.18 6.64 -10.17
N GLU A 428 17.94 6.22 -9.16
CA GLU A 428 19.39 5.98 -9.28
C GLU A 428 19.71 4.77 -10.18
N ASP A 429 18.93 3.70 -10.10
CA ASP A 429 19.12 2.52 -10.98
C ASP A 429 18.80 2.87 -12.43
N ALA A 430 17.73 3.64 -12.65
CA ALA A 430 17.37 4.15 -13.98
C ALA A 430 18.47 5.04 -14.54
N PHE A 431 18.98 5.99 -13.75
CA PHE A 431 20.05 6.90 -14.15
C PHE A 431 21.30 6.13 -14.58
N ASN A 432 21.74 5.17 -13.77
CA ASN A 432 22.92 4.36 -14.08
C ASN A 432 22.72 3.51 -15.34
N THR A 433 21.51 2.96 -15.53
CA THR A 433 21.15 2.18 -16.72
C THR A 433 21.22 3.03 -17.97
N TYR A 434 20.59 4.21 -17.97
CA TYR A 434 20.62 5.12 -19.12
C TYR A 434 22.01 5.70 -19.39
N ARG A 435 22.78 6.03 -18.35
CA ARG A 435 24.16 6.52 -18.51
C ARG A 435 25.06 5.48 -19.19
N HIS A 436 24.91 4.21 -18.85
CA HIS A 436 25.62 3.12 -19.52
C HIS A 436 25.23 2.99 -21.00
N LEU A 437 23.94 3.21 -21.33
CA LEU A 437 23.52 3.22 -22.73
C LEU A 437 24.09 4.42 -23.50
N ILE A 438 24.11 5.61 -22.89
CA ILE A 438 24.71 6.81 -23.48
C ILE A 438 26.21 6.64 -23.72
N SER A 439 26.95 5.96 -22.84
CA SER A 439 28.38 5.71 -23.08
C SER A 439 28.65 4.87 -24.33
N ASN A 440 27.66 4.06 -24.75
CA ASN A 440 27.76 3.24 -25.96
C ASN A 440 27.24 3.96 -27.22
N ASP A 441 26.28 4.88 -27.08
CA ASP A 441 25.76 5.74 -28.15
C ASP A 441 25.52 7.17 -27.64
N PRO A 442 26.57 8.02 -27.63
CA PRO A 442 26.48 9.37 -27.09
C PRO A 442 25.59 10.32 -27.92
N THR A 443 25.30 9.95 -29.17
CA THR A 443 24.51 10.75 -30.12
C THR A 443 23.01 10.48 -30.06
N ASN A 444 22.58 9.56 -29.21
CA ASN A 444 21.18 9.17 -29.10
C ASN A 444 20.34 10.20 -28.32
N ALA A 445 19.61 11.06 -29.03
CA ALA A 445 18.76 12.09 -28.42
C ALA A 445 17.75 11.51 -27.41
N ALA A 446 17.17 10.33 -27.68
CA ALA A 446 16.17 9.71 -26.81
C ALA A 446 16.74 9.26 -25.45
N LEU A 447 18.01 8.84 -25.41
CA LEU A 447 18.68 8.48 -24.16
C LEU A 447 18.98 9.73 -23.31
N HIS A 448 19.41 10.83 -23.95
CA HIS A 448 19.61 12.12 -23.25
C HIS A 448 18.29 12.66 -22.70
N PHE A 449 17.19 12.54 -23.44
CA PHE A 449 15.85 12.86 -22.94
C PHE A 449 15.49 12.00 -21.71
N SER A 450 15.72 10.68 -21.78
CA SER A 450 15.43 9.76 -20.68
C SER A 450 16.22 10.11 -19.42
N VAL A 451 17.50 10.46 -19.56
CA VAL A 451 18.33 10.98 -18.45
C VAL A 451 17.79 12.30 -17.90
N GLY A 452 17.41 13.24 -18.76
CA GLY A 452 16.79 14.49 -18.31
C GLY A 452 15.53 14.25 -17.49
N TYR A 453 14.68 13.31 -17.95
CA TYR A 453 13.47 12.91 -17.24
C TYR A 453 13.78 12.30 -15.87
N VAL A 454 14.76 11.39 -15.81
CA VAL A 454 15.24 10.76 -14.56
C VAL A 454 15.74 11.81 -13.57
N LEU A 455 16.57 12.75 -14.03
CA LEU A 455 17.17 13.79 -13.20
C LEU A 455 16.12 14.78 -12.66
N ARG A 456 15.10 15.12 -13.45
CA ARG A 456 13.99 15.98 -13.01
C ARG A 456 13.22 15.33 -11.87
N HIS A 457 12.89 14.05 -11.99
CA HIS A 457 12.24 13.28 -10.90
C HIS A 457 13.15 13.07 -9.69
N ALA A 458 14.47 13.18 -9.84
CA ALA A 458 15.43 13.19 -8.73
C ALA A 458 15.57 14.58 -8.04
N GLY A 459 14.87 15.61 -8.52
CA GLY A 459 15.00 17.00 -8.04
C GLY A 459 16.29 17.70 -8.50
N LYS A 460 16.98 17.17 -9.50
CA LYS A 460 18.24 17.72 -10.06
C LYS A 460 17.95 18.57 -11.31
N ASP A 461 17.14 19.62 -11.16
CA ASP A 461 16.56 20.37 -12.28
C ASP A 461 17.61 21.04 -13.19
N SER A 462 18.75 21.48 -12.64
CA SER A 462 19.82 22.09 -13.44
C SER A 462 20.54 21.08 -14.35
N GLU A 463 20.66 19.82 -13.91
CA GLU A 463 21.20 18.73 -14.71
C GLU A 463 20.17 18.22 -15.72
N ALA A 464 18.90 18.12 -15.30
CA ALA A 464 17.79 17.75 -16.16
C ALA A 464 17.66 18.70 -17.36
N ARG A 465 17.70 20.01 -17.09
CA ARG A 465 17.67 21.06 -18.12
C ARG A 465 18.79 20.90 -19.15
N ARG A 466 20.01 20.61 -18.70
CA ARG A 466 21.15 20.36 -19.59
C ARG A 466 20.93 19.13 -20.45
N ALA A 467 20.47 18.03 -19.88
CA ALA A 467 20.17 16.81 -20.62
C ALA A 467 19.09 17.01 -21.69
N PHE A 468 18.00 17.73 -21.36
CA PHE A 468 16.97 18.08 -22.36
C PHE A 468 17.48 19.04 -23.43
N GLN A 469 18.35 19.99 -23.08
CA GLN A 469 19.01 20.87 -24.06
C GLN A 469 19.90 20.07 -25.02
N THR A 470 20.66 19.09 -24.53
CA THR A 470 21.46 18.18 -25.35
C THR A 470 20.57 17.33 -26.25
N ALA A 471 19.48 16.76 -25.73
CA ALA A 471 18.52 16.01 -26.54
C ALA A 471 17.96 16.86 -27.70
N ARG A 472 17.58 18.11 -27.42
CA ARG A 472 17.11 19.08 -28.43
C ARG A 472 18.21 19.49 -29.42
N GLN A 473 19.47 19.58 -28.99
CA GLN A 473 20.59 19.88 -29.90
C GLN A 473 20.86 18.73 -30.87
N LEU A 474 20.75 17.48 -30.39
CA LEU A 474 20.92 16.27 -31.18
C LEU A 474 19.73 16.04 -32.13
N ASP A 475 18.51 16.25 -31.65
CA ASP A 475 17.28 16.24 -32.46
C ASP A 475 16.41 17.47 -32.14
N GLY A 476 16.55 18.50 -32.97
CA GLY A 476 15.77 19.73 -32.84
C GLY A 476 14.29 19.58 -33.24
N SER A 477 13.80 18.38 -33.54
CA SER A 477 12.39 18.09 -33.78
C SER A 477 11.75 17.22 -32.68
N MET A 478 12.53 16.86 -31.65
CA MET A 478 12.07 16.06 -30.52
C MET A 478 11.16 16.88 -29.62
N ALA A 479 9.85 16.75 -29.83
CA ALA A 479 8.83 17.52 -29.15
C ALA A 479 8.86 17.30 -27.63
N GLU A 480 9.11 16.07 -27.17
CA GLU A 480 9.13 15.70 -25.77
C GLU A 480 10.19 16.48 -24.98
N ALA A 481 11.40 16.62 -25.51
CA ALA A 481 12.47 17.38 -24.87
C ALA A 481 12.15 18.88 -24.81
N ILE A 482 11.54 19.42 -25.88
CA ILE A 482 11.14 20.83 -25.96
C ILE A 482 9.96 21.12 -25.02
N HIS A 483 8.98 20.21 -24.90
CA HIS A 483 7.88 20.33 -23.95
C HIS A 483 8.37 20.32 -22.51
N GLN A 484 9.31 19.44 -22.17
CA GLN A 484 9.93 19.43 -20.83
C GLN A 484 10.61 20.76 -20.53
N LEU A 485 11.38 21.31 -21.48
CA LEU A 485 12.01 22.63 -21.33
C LEU A 485 10.96 23.74 -21.17
N ALA A 486 9.89 23.74 -21.97
CA ALA A 486 8.81 24.72 -21.85
C ALA A 486 8.09 24.63 -20.51
N GLU A 487 7.85 23.43 -19.99
CA GLU A 487 7.24 23.21 -18.66
C GLU A 487 8.14 23.76 -17.56
N MET A 488 9.46 23.53 -17.65
CA MET A 488 10.43 24.09 -16.70
C MET A 488 10.50 25.63 -16.77
N GLU A 489 10.28 26.25 -17.93
CA GLU A 489 10.14 27.72 -18.02
C GLU A 489 8.84 28.22 -17.36
N LEU A 490 7.74 27.46 -17.44
CA LEU A 490 6.49 27.80 -16.75
C LEU A 490 6.65 27.71 -15.23
N GLU A 491 7.31 26.67 -14.73
CA GLU A 491 7.62 26.51 -13.30
C GLU A 491 8.51 27.65 -12.78
N ASP A 492 9.43 28.14 -13.61
CA ASP A 492 10.25 29.32 -13.34
C ASP A 492 9.47 30.67 -13.42
N GLY A 493 8.18 30.63 -13.77
CA GLY A 493 7.34 31.83 -13.93
C GLY A 493 7.63 32.63 -15.20
N LYS A 494 8.17 32.00 -16.25
CA LYS A 494 8.61 32.64 -17.52
C LYS A 494 7.78 32.13 -18.73
N PRO A 495 6.50 32.48 -18.85
CA PRO A 495 5.65 32.02 -19.96
C PRO A 495 6.16 32.45 -21.34
N ALA A 496 6.80 33.62 -21.46
CA ALA A 496 7.42 34.08 -22.71
C ALA A 496 8.57 33.17 -23.17
N ALA A 497 9.38 32.66 -22.23
CA ALA A 497 10.45 31.71 -22.54
C ALA A 497 9.87 30.34 -22.95
N ALA A 498 8.77 29.90 -22.32
CA ALA A 498 8.06 28.69 -22.71
C ALA A 498 7.51 28.79 -24.15
N HIS A 499 6.90 29.93 -24.52
CA HIS A 499 6.48 30.20 -25.90
C HIS A 499 7.66 30.13 -26.88
N ALA A 500 8.82 30.71 -26.53
CA ALA A 500 10.01 30.66 -27.37
C ALA A 500 10.53 29.22 -27.59
N GLN A 501 10.45 28.35 -26.57
CA GLN A 501 10.76 26.93 -26.73
C GLN A 501 9.81 26.27 -27.74
N LEU A 502 8.51 26.45 -27.57
CA LEU A 502 7.49 25.81 -28.42
C LEU A 502 7.50 26.34 -29.87
N ALA A 503 7.90 27.59 -30.09
CA ALA A 503 8.04 28.18 -31.42
C ALA A 503 9.06 27.43 -32.31
N THR A 504 10.03 26.73 -31.71
CA THR A 504 11.01 25.92 -32.45
C THR A 504 10.41 24.69 -33.12
N LEU A 505 9.26 24.21 -32.62
CA LEU A 505 8.50 23.10 -33.21
C LEU A 505 7.56 23.57 -34.32
N THR A 506 6.90 24.72 -34.12
CA THR A 506 5.95 25.28 -35.11
C THR A 506 6.65 25.80 -36.36
N ALA A 507 7.85 26.38 -36.23
CA ALA A 507 8.67 26.82 -37.36
C ALA A 507 9.15 25.67 -38.27
N LYS A 508 9.03 24.41 -37.83
CA LYS A 508 9.41 23.20 -38.59
C LYS A 508 8.21 22.44 -39.15
N GLU A 509 7.04 23.09 -39.23
CA GLU A 509 5.77 22.54 -39.76
C GLU A 509 5.33 21.20 -39.11
N LYS A 510 5.74 20.92 -37.87
CA LYS A 510 5.26 19.78 -37.08
C LYS A 510 4.37 20.26 -35.93
N GLU A 511 3.20 20.80 -36.26
CA GLU A 511 2.17 21.12 -35.25
C GLU A 511 1.47 19.82 -34.80
N SER A 512 2.00 19.19 -33.75
CA SER A 512 1.42 17.96 -33.16
C SER A 512 0.38 18.29 -32.08
N ALA A 513 -0.57 17.37 -31.86
CA ALA A 513 -1.59 17.51 -30.82
C ALA A 513 -0.97 17.76 -29.42
N SER A 514 0.11 17.06 -29.09
CA SER A 514 0.86 17.25 -27.85
C SER A 514 1.47 18.66 -27.72
N THR A 515 1.92 19.25 -28.83
CA THR A 515 2.50 20.60 -28.84
C THR A 515 1.40 21.66 -28.67
N LEU A 516 0.26 21.49 -29.33
CA LEU A 516 -0.93 22.33 -29.12
C LEU A 516 -1.43 22.26 -27.67
N ALA A 517 -1.43 21.07 -27.07
CA ALA A 517 -1.80 20.89 -25.66
C ALA A 517 -0.79 21.60 -24.72
N MET A 518 0.50 21.56 -25.03
CA MET A 518 1.52 22.27 -24.26
C MET A 518 1.40 23.79 -24.39
N GLN A 519 1.10 24.30 -25.59
CA GLN A 519 0.78 25.72 -25.79
C GLN A 519 -0.45 26.14 -24.98
N ALA A 520 -1.50 25.31 -24.95
CA ALA A 520 -2.68 25.58 -24.15
C ALA A 520 -2.35 25.66 -22.65
N ARG A 521 -1.42 24.83 -22.13
CA ARG A 521 -0.94 24.95 -20.74
C ARG A 521 -0.25 26.29 -20.48
N VAL A 522 0.60 26.76 -21.39
CA VAL A 522 1.21 28.10 -21.29
C VAL A 522 0.12 29.17 -21.24
N LEU A 523 -0.87 29.10 -22.14
CA LEU A 523 -1.99 30.03 -22.21
C LEU A 523 -2.88 29.98 -20.95
N MET A 524 -3.05 28.81 -20.32
CA MET A 524 -3.76 28.66 -19.04
C MET A 524 -3.05 29.42 -17.90
N VAL A 525 -1.71 29.35 -17.82
CA VAL A 525 -0.94 30.12 -16.83
C VAL A 525 -1.08 31.63 -17.08
N GLU A 526 -1.11 32.04 -18.35
CA GLU A 526 -1.38 33.42 -18.77
C GLU A 526 -2.86 33.83 -18.60
N LYS A 527 -3.75 32.89 -18.22
CA LYS A 527 -5.21 33.07 -18.10
C LYS A 527 -5.90 33.48 -19.41
N LYS A 528 -5.30 33.14 -20.55
CA LYS A 528 -5.86 33.34 -21.90
C LYS A 528 -6.76 32.16 -22.27
N TRP A 529 -7.93 32.11 -21.64
CA TRP A 529 -8.82 30.94 -21.69
C TRP A 529 -9.33 30.61 -23.10
N ASP A 530 -9.69 31.62 -23.90
CA ASP A 530 -10.25 31.41 -25.24
C ASP A 530 -9.19 30.85 -26.22
N GLU A 531 -7.96 31.36 -26.14
CA GLU A 531 -6.83 30.86 -26.93
C GLU A 531 -6.48 29.41 -26.51
N ALA A 532 -6.45 29.14 -25.20
CA ALA A 532 -6.20 27.79 -24.67
C ALA A 532 -7.29 26.79 -25.12
N GLU A 533 -8.56 27.19 -25.09
CA GLU A 533 -9.68 26.40 -25.62
C GLU A 533 -9.49 26.11 -27.11
N GLY A 534 -9.13 27.11 -27.91
CA GLY A 534 -8.87 26.96 -29.34
C GLY A 534 -7.76 25.93 -29.64
N SER A 535 -6.62 26.03 -28.95
CA SER A 535 -5.51 25.09 -29.12
C SER A 535 -5.88 23.67 -28.69
N LEU A 536 -6.62 23.49 -27.59
CA LEU A 536 -7.03 22.15 -27.14
C LEU A 536 -8.10 21.51 -28.03
N LYS A 537 -9.01 22.30 -28.60
CA LYS A 537 -9.96 21.77 -29.60
C LYS A 537 -9.24 21.24 -30.83
N LYS A 538 -8.25 21.98 -31.36
CA LYS A 538 -7.40 21.48 -32.45
C LYS A 538 -6.62 20.23 -32.06
N ALA A 539 -6.09 20.17 -30.83
CA ALA A 539 -5.41 18.97 -30.34
C ALA A 539 -6.35 17.75 -30.30
N ILE A 540 -7.61 17.94 -29.88
CA ILE A 540 -8.65 16.91 -29.89
C ILE A 540 -9.05 16.53 -31.32
N GLU A 541 -9.11 17.48 -32.25
CA GLU A 541 -9.39 17.19 -33.67
C GLU A 541 -8.30 16.31 -34.31
N LEU A 542 -7.03 16.54 -33.96
CA LEU A 542 -5.91 15.73 -34.43
C LEU A 542 -5.85 14.34 -33.77
N GLU A 543 -6.17 14.26 -32.47
CA GLU A 543 -6.08 13.03 -31.67
C GLU A 543 -7.32 12.85 -30.78
N PRO A 544 -8.49 12.51 -31.38
CA PRO A 544 -9.77 12.46 -30.67
C PRO A 544 -9.87 11.35 -29.62
N GLU A 545 -8.97 10.37 -29.65
CA GLU A 545 -8.93 9.27 -28.69
C GLU A 545 -8.14 9.62 -27.41
N SER A 546 -7.46 10.77 -27.37
CA SER A 546 -6.62 11.16 -26.23
C SER A 546 -7.44 11.81 -25.12
N SER A 547 -7.80 11.04 -24.10
CA SER A 547 -8.52 11.52 -22.91
C SER A 547 -7.82 12.68 -22.20
N SER A 548 -6.48 12.76 -22.31
CA SER A 548 -5.68 13.80 -21.68
C SER A 548 -6.03 15.21 -22.15
N TYR A 549 -6.39 15.39 -23.43
CA TYR A 549 -6.75 16.70 -23.98
C TYR A 549 -8.14 17.13 -23.53
N TYR A 550 -9.08 16.19 -23.40
CA TYR A 550 -10.39 16.44 -22.80
C TYR A 550 -10.26 16.86 -21.33
N TYR A 551 -9.35 16.23 -20.56
CA TYR A 551 -9.10 16.65 -19.17
C TYR A 551 -8.49 18.05 -19.08
N LEU A 552 -7.57 18.39 -19.98
CA LEU A 552 -7.00 19.74 -20.03
C LEU A 552 -8.06 20.77 -20.39
N LEU A 553 -8.92 20.46 -21.37
CA LEU A 553 -10.00 21.36 -21.78
C LEU A 553 -11.06 21.52 -20.68
N ALA A 554 -11.43 20.43 -20.01
CA ALA A 554 -12.25 20.50 -18.81
C ALA A 554 -11.59 21.38 -17.74
N GLY A 555 -10.26 21.30 -17.56
CA GLY A 555 -9.49 22.18 -16.68
C GLY A 555 -9.58 23.66 -17.06
N VAL A 556 -9.45 24.00 -18.35
CA VAL A 556 -9.66 25.38 -18.87
C VAL A 556 -11.06 25.88 -18.49
N TYR A 557 -12.09 25.06 -18.71
CA TYR A 557 -13.46 25.42 -18.38
C TYR A 557 -13.70 25.55 -16.88
N THR A 558 -13.16 24.66 -16.04
CA THR A 558 -13.28 24.76 -14.59
C THR A 558 -12.62 26.03 -14.06
N GLN A 559 -11.39 26.33 -14.48
CA GLN A 559 -10.67 27.53 -14.03
C GLN A 559 -11.30 28.85 -14.53
N SER A 560 -11.91 28.83 -15.72
CA SER A 560 -12.70 29.95 -16.25
C SER A 560 -14.16 29.97 -15.74
N LYS A 561 -14.51 29.14 -14.75
CA LYS A 561 -15.85 29.02 -14.12
C LYS A 561 -16.98 28.57 -15.07
N GLN A 562 -16.65 27.93 -16.18
CA GLN A 562 -17.56 27.39 -17.20
C GLN A 562 -17.87 25.90 -16.99
N GLY A 563 -18.30 25.50 -15.78
CA GLY A 563 -18.47 24.09 -15.39
C GLY A 563 -19.37 23.25 -16.31
N GLU A 564 -20.42 23.82 -16.91
CA GLU A 564 -21.29 23.11 -17.88
C GLU A 564 -20.54 22.69 -19.14
N LYS A 565 -19.64 23.55 -19.66
CA LYS A 565 -18.80 23.20 -20.80
C LYS A 565 -17.82 22.09 -20.43
N ALA A 566 -17.26 22.11 -19.21
CA ALA A 566 -16.39 21.04 -18.72
C ALA A 566 -17.12 19.69 -18.68
N ILE A 567 -18.33 19.66 -18.11
CA ILE A 567 -19.16 18.46 -18.04
C ILE A 567 -19.47 17.93 -19.45
N LYS A 568 -19.85 18.81 -20.40
CA LYS A 568 -20.13 18.42 -21.79
C LYS A 568 -18.93 17.77 -22.49
N GLN A 569 -17.70 18.24 -22.23
CA GLN A 569 -16.50 17.61 -22.79
C GLN A 569 -16.22 16.24 -22.16
N LEU A 570 -16.42 16.10 -20.85
CA LEU A 570 -16.31 14.81 -20.17
C LEU A 570 -17.38 13.82 -20.66
N GLU A 571 -18.59 14.27 -20.95
CA GLU A 571 -19.64 13.46 -21.58
C GLU A 571 -19.24 12.98 -22.97
N THR A 572 -18.64 13.86 -23.78
CA THR A 572 -18.11 13.50 -25.11
C THR A 572 -17.06 12.39 -25.00
N LEU A 573 -16.14 12.52 -24.05
CA LEU A 573 -15.14 11.49 -23.76
C LEU A 573 -15.78 10.18 -23.26
N LEU A 574 -16.79 10.27 -22.40
CA LEU A 574 -17.48 9.09 -21.87
C LEU A 574 -18.38 8.40 -22.90
N ALA A 575 -18.80 9.09 -23.97
CA ALA A 575 -19.54 8.48 -25.06
C ALA A 575 -18.68 7.48 -25.85
N SER A 576 -17.38 7.78 -26.03
CA SER A 576 -16.42 6.86 -26.67
C SER A 576 -15.78 5.88 -25.67
N ASN A 577 -15.61 6.28 -24.40
CA ASN A 577 -15.06 5.43 -23.34
C ASN A 577 -15.92 5.48 -22.06
N PRO A 578 -17.03 4.71 -21.98
CA PRO A 578 -17.98 4.79 -20.86
C PRO A 578 -17.43 4.39 -19.50
N ARG A 579 -16.26 3.76 -19.45
CA ARG A 579 -15.65 3.20 -18.23
C ARG A 579 -14.49 4.03 -17.69
N GLU A 580 -14.21 5.18 -18.28
CA GLU A 580 -13.09 6.03 -17.88
C GLU A 580 -13.29 6.63 -16.48
N VAL A 581 -12.65 6.02 -15.47
CA VAL A 581 -12.83 6.35 -14.04
C VAL A 581 -12.50 7.81 -13.74
N ARG A 582 -11.42 8.35 -14.31
CA ARG A 582 -11.01 9.74 -14.06
C ARG A 582 -12.04 10.73 -14.62
N ALA A 583 -12.63 10.46 -15.79
CA ALA A 583 -13.68 11.27 -16.37
C ALA A 583 -14.96 11.22 -15.53
N LEU A 584 -15.38 10.03 -15.10
CA LEU A 584 -16.52 9.86 -14.18
C LEU A 584 -16.28 10.60 -12.86
N MET A 585 -15.06 10.55 -12.31
CA MET A 585 -14.74 11.20 -11.04
C MET A 585 -14.81 12.73 -11.16
N LEU A 586 -14.18 13.30 -12.20
CA LEU A 586 -14.25 14.74 -12.48
C LEU A 586 -15.67 15.21 -12.76
N MET A 587 -16.45 14.42 -13.51
CA MET A 587 -17.87 14.73 -13.75
C MET A 587 -18.67 14.72 -12.45
N GLY A 588 -18.45 13.74 -11.58
CA GLY A 588 -19.09 13.67 -10.27
C GLY A 588 -18.74 14.86 -9.37
N ILE A 589 -17.46 15.29 -9.35
CA ILE A 589 -17.01 16.46 -8.57
C ILE A 589 -17.69 17.72 -9.09
N LEU A 590 -17.62 17.97 -10.40
CA LEU A 590 -18.22 19.16 -11.01
C LEU A 590 -19.75 19.20 -10.85
N ALA A 591 -20.42 18.05 -10.97
CA ALA A 591 -21.85 17.94 -10.72
C ALA A 591 -22.19 18.21 -9.24
N THR A 592 -21.35 17.75 -8.30
CA THR A 592 -21.52 18.03 -6.86
C THR A 592 -21.36 19.53 -6.58
N GLU A 593 -20.34 20.19 -7.13
CA GLU A 593 -20.14 21.65 -7.00
C GLU A 593 -21.32 22.45 -7.57
N LYS A 594 -21.98 21.93 -8.62
CA LYS A 594 -23.18 22.52 -9.22
C LYS A 594 -24.49 22.13 -8.51
N MET A 595 -24.41 21.34 -7.44
CA MET A 595 -25.55 20.80 -6.70
C MET A 595 -26.46 19.88 -7.54
N ASP A 596 -25.97 19.38 -8.69
CA ASP A 596 -26.63 18.30 -9.44
C ASP A 596 -26.26 16.95 -8.83
N TYR A 597 -26.81 16.71 -7.63
CA TYR A 597 -26.51 15.50 -6.86
C TYR A 597 -26.97 14.23 -7.56
N LYS A 598 -27.96 14.29 -8.45
CA LYS A 598 -28.39 13.14 -9.23
C LYS A 598 -27.28 12.70 -10.19
N LYS A 599 -26.78 13.63 -11.00
CA LYS A 599 -25.70 13.34 -11.95
C LYS A 599 -24.39 12.95 -11.25
N ALA A 600 -24.11 13.56 -10.10
CA ALA A 600 -22.96 13.19 -9.27
C ALA A 600 -23.05 11.74 -8.76
N ARG A 601 -24.21 11.34 -8.24
CA ARG A 601 -24.46 9.95 -7.81
C ARG A 601 -24.26 8.97 -8.96
N ASP A 602 -24.91 9.22 -10.10
CA ASP A 602 -24.81 8.34 -11.28
C ASP A 602 -23.34 8.15 -11.71
N ALA A 603 -22.52 9.21 -11.64
CA ALA A 603 -21.10 9.15 -11.98
C ALA A 603 -20.30 8.30 -10.98
N TYR A 604 -20.50 8.51 -9.68
CA TYR A 604 -19.79 7.76 -8.63
C TYR A 604 -20.25 6.30 -8.56
N GLU A 605 -21.53 6.00 -8.77
CA GLU A 605 -22.05 4.64 -8.83
C GLU A 605 -21.45 3.86 -10.00
N LYS A 606 -21.31 4.47 -11.19
CA LYS A 606 -20.59 3.86 -12.33
C LYS A 606 -19.12 3.56 -12.05
N ILE A 607 -18.47 4.33 -11.18
CA ILE A 607 -17.12 3.99 -10.70
C ILE A 607 -17.20 2.74 -9.81
N LEU A 608 -18.16 2.67 -8.89
CA LEU A 608 -18.32 1.54 -7.97
C LEU A 608 -18.79 0.24 -8.64
N GLU A 609 -19.45 0.32 -9.79
CA GLU A 609 -19.74 -0.85 -10.65
C GLU A 609 -18.44 -1.53 -11.12
N GLN A 610 -17.37 -0.76 -11.31
CA GLN A 610 -16.07 -1.23 -11.79
C GLN A 610 -15.14 -1.58 -10.63
N ASP A 611 -15.03 -0.69 -9.66
CA ASP A 611 -14.24 -0.85 -8.44
C ASP A 611 -15.09 -0.54 -7.21
N ARG A 612 -15.63 -1.60 -6.58
CA ARG A 612 -16.47 -1.51 -5.38
C ARG A 612 -15.75 -0.95 -4.16
N THR A 613 -14.43 -0.79 -4.22
CA THR A 613 -13.56 -0.33 -3.13
C THR A 613 -12.98 1.07 -3.37
N HIS A 614 -13.36 1.74 -4.47
CA HIS A 614 -12.82 3.06 -4.82
C HIS A 614 -13.14 4.13 -3.76
N VAL A 615 -12.16 4.44 -2.91
CA VAL A 615 -12.33 5.26 -1.69
C VAL A 615 -12.90 6.65 -1.96
N PRO A 616 -12.39 7.44 -2.92
CA PRO A 616 -12.95 8.78 -3.18
C PRO A 616 -14.42 8.75 -3.62
N ALA A 617 -14.83 7.72 -4.37
CA ALA A 617 -16.21 7.60 -4.84
C ALA A 617 -17.15 7.20 -3.69
N LEU A 618 -16.72 6.26 -2.84
CA LEU A 618 -17.43 5.91 -1.61
C LEU A 618 -17.59 7.12 -0.69
N ASN A 619 -16.53 7.89 -0.49
CA ASN A 619 -16.56 9.07 0.37
C ASN A 619 -17.49 10.16 -0.16
N ASN A 620 -17.41 10.46 -1.45
CA ASN A 620 -18.27 11.49 -2.06
C ASN A 620 -19.74 11.06 -2.10
N LEU A 621 -20.05 9.77 -2.30
CA LEU A 621 -21.42 9.25 -2.13
C LEU A 621 -21.88 9.36 -0.67
N ALA A 622 -21.01 9.09 0.30
CA ALA A 622 -21.34 9.28 1.71
C ALA A 622 -21.72 10.74 2.01
N PHE A 623 -20.95 11.70 1.49
CA PHE A 623 -21.27 13.13 1.58
C PHE A 623 -22.61 13.46 0.91
N ILE A 624 -22.85 13.02 -0.33
CA ILE A 624 -24.10 13.35 -1.03
C ILE A 624 -25.32 12.76 -0.30
N HIS A 625 -25.22 11.55 0.24
CA HIS A 625 -26.30 10.95 1.02
C HIS A 625 -26.47 11.63 2.40
N SER A 626 -25.43 12.25 2.97
CA SER A 626 -25.53 12.91 4.28
C SER A 626 -26.37 14.19 4.23
N ILE A 627 -26.32 14.90 3.10
CA ILE A 627 -27.12 16.11 2.86
C ILE A 627 -28.52 15.79 2.31
N SER A 628 -28.85 14.52 2.07
CA SER A 628 -30.12 14.10 1.48
C SER A 628 -31.12 13.67 2.56
N PRO A 629 -32.34 14.24 2.60
CA PRO A 629 -33.31 13.94 3.65
C PRO A 629 -33.60 12.44 3.80
N GLY A 630 -33.45 11.92 5.01
CA GLY A 630 -33.74 10.51 5.34
C GLY A 630 -32.68 9.49 4.90
N GLU A 631 -31.54 9.91 4.32
CA GLU A 631 -30.53 8.98 3.79
C GLU A 631 -29.27 8.82 4.67
N LEU A 632 -29.26 9.33 5.90
CA LEU A 632 -28.12 9.25 6.84
C LEU A 632 -27.62 7.80 7.08
N GLY A 633 -28.50 6.81 7.05
CA GLY A 633 -28.11 5.40 7.17
C GLY A 633 -27.29 4.91 5.97
N LYS A 634 -27.67 5.31 4.75
CA LYS A 634 -26.89 5.00 3.53
C LYS A 634 -25.56 5.75 3.54
N ALA A 635 -25.58 7.03 3.94
CA ALA A 635 -24.37 7.84 4.09
C ALA A 635 -23.34 7.15 5.00
N MET A 636 -23.78 6.70 6.18
CA MET A 636 -22.93 5.96 7.11
C MET A 636 -22.40 4.65 6.51
N GLY A 637 -23.24 3.91 5.77
CA GLY A 637 -22.81 2.68 5.09
C GLY A 637 -21.68 2.91 4.08
N TYR A 638 -21.75 3.98 3.29
CA TYR A 638 -20.68 4.37 2.36
C TYR A 638 -19.43 4.86 3.10
N ALA A 639 -19.58 5.71 4.12
CA ALA A 639 -18.47 6.20 4.93
C ALA A 639 -17.71 5.06 5.62
N GLN A 640 -18.42 4.08 6.19
CA GLN A 640 -17.80 2.93 6.84
C GLN A 640 -17.01 2.06 5.85
N ARG A 641 -17.54 1.87 4.62
CA ARG A 641 -16.82 1.16 3.56
C ARG A 641 -15.56 1.91 3.14
N ALA A 642 -15.65 3.23 2.95
CA ALA A 642 -14.49 4.07 2.64
C ALA A 642 -13.43 3.97 3.75
N ARG A 643 -13.86 4.05 5.02
CA ARG A 643 -13.00 3.97 6.20
C ARG A 643 -12.33 2.60 6.36
N THR A 644 -13.02 1.53 5.98
CA THR A 644 -12.46 0.17 6.01
C THR A 644 -11.29 0.02 5.03
N GLN A 645 -11.37 0.68 3.86
CA GLN A 645 -10.32 0.65 2.85
C GLN A 645 -9.19 1.65 3.15
N ALA A 646 -9.50 2.80 3.74
CA ALA A 646 -8.53 3.83 4.12
C ALA A 646 -8.74 4.33 5.57
N PRO A 647 -8.26 3.57 6.58
CA PRO A 647 -8.45 3.90 8.00
C PRO A 647 -7.73 5.17 8.47
N ASP A 648 -6.78 5.71 7.69
CA ASP A 648 -6.01 6.89 8.05
C ASP A 648 -6.30 8.09 7.13
N ASP A 649 -7.25 7.96 6.20
CA ASP A 649 -7.58 9.06 5.29
C ASP A 649 -8.34 10.17 6.06
N PRO A 650 -7.83 11.42 6.04
CA PRO A 650 -8.43 12.51 6.81
C PRO A 650 -9.74 13.04 6.19
N HIS A 651 -9.95 12.93 4.88
CA HIS A 651 -11.23 13.33 4.26
C HIS A 651 -12.35 12.34 4.58
N VAL A 652 -12.00 11.04 4.63
CA VAL A 652 -12.91 9.99 5.07
C VAL A 652 -13.28 10.15 6.54
N ALA A 653 -12.30 10.49 7.38
CA ALA A 653 -12.54 10.77 8.80
C ALA A 653 -13.51 11.95 8.99
N ASP A 654 -13.31 13.05 8.27
CA ASP A 654 -14.18 14.23 8.32
C ASP A 654 -15.60 13.91 7.87
N THR A 655 -15.77 13.27 6.70
CA THR A 655 -17.09 12.94 6.15
C THR A 655 -17.86 12.03 7.10
N MET A 656 -17.21 10.98 7.62
CA MET A 656 -17.82 10.08 8.60
C MET A 656 -18.19 10.80 9.89
N ALA A 657 -17.32 11.67 10.40
CA ALA A 657 -17.56 12.42 11.61
C ALA A 657 -18.70 13.44 11.45
N TRP A 658 -18.83 14.06 10.28
CA TRP A 658 -19.95 14.96 9.99
C TRP A 658 -21.30 14.21 9.93
N ILE A 659 -21.32 13.00 9.38
CA ILE A 659 -22.49 12.12 9.44
C ILE A 659 -22.82 11.76 10.90
N MET A 660 -21.81 11.42 11.71
CA MET A 660 -21.99 11.18 13.16
C MET A 660 -22.53 12.42 13.88
N PHE A 661 -22.04 13.60 13.55
CA PHE A 661 -22.54 14.89 14.07
C PHE A 661 -24.03 15.07 13.75
N GLN A 662 -24.46 14.82 12.50
CA GLN A 662 -25.86 14.89 12.11
C GLN A 662 -26.73 13.85 12.83
N GLN A 663 -26.15 12.70 13.18
CA GLN A 663 -26.77 11.66 14.03
C GLN A 663 -26.74 11.98 15.53
N LYS A 664 -26.29 13.18 15.92
CA LYS A 664 -26.11 13.65 17.31
C LYS A 664 -25.08 12.84 18.12
N GLN A 665 -24.19 12.12 17.45
CA GLN A 665 -23.09 11.35 18.04
C GLN A 665 -21.83 12.23 18.16
N TYR A 666 -21.95 13.34 18.88
CA TYR A 666 -20.90 14.37 18.93
C TYR A 666 -19.60 13.88 19.58
N ALA A 667 -19.70 13.08 20.64
CA ALA A 667 -18.54 12.56 21.35
C ALA A 667 -17.73 11.57 20.50
N GLU A 668 -18.41 10.76 19.69
CA GLU A 668 -17.81 9.82 18.74
C GLU A 668 -17.20 10.52 17.52
N ALA A 669 -17.82 11.62 17.07
CA ALA A 669 -17.33 12.43 15.95
C ALA A 669 -16.01 13.17 16.29
N LEU A 670 -15.87 13.66 17.52
CA LEU A 670 -14.75 14.49 17.95
C LEU A 670 -13.34 13.90 17.68
N PRO A 671 -13.02 12.63 18.05
CA PRO A 671 -11.70 12.06 17.78
C PRO A 671 -11.39 11.93 16.28
N LEU A 672 -12.39 11.64 15.44
CA LEU A 672 -12.22 11.57 13.99
C LEU A 672 -11.95 12.95 13.38
N LEU A 673 -12.64 13.99 13.85
CA LEU A 673 -12.37 15.37 13.42
C LEU A 673 -10.99 15.85 13.87
N ARG A 674 -10.57 15.53 15.10
CA ARG A 674 -9.21 15.81 15.59
C ARG A 674 -8.15 15.11 14.73
N GLN A 675 -8.38 13.86 14.34
CA GLN A 675 -7.50 13.14 13.39
C GLN A 675 -7.46 13.85 12.02
N SER A 676 -8.60 14.31 11.52
CA SER A 676 -8.69 14.98 10.22
C SER A 676 -7.95 16.32 10.20
N VAL A 677 -8.22 17.21 11.16
CA VAL A 677 -7.59 18.55 11.20
C VAL A 677 -6.08 18.49 11.46
N ALA A 678 -5.56 17.41 12.05
CA ALA A 678 -4.13 17.20 12.21
C ALA A 678 -3.39 17.18 10.85
N ARG A 679 -4.07 16.79 9.77
CA ARG A 679 -3.53 16.75 8.41
C ARG A 679 -4.14 17.80 7.48
N LEU A 680 -5.37 18.23 7.73
CA LEU A 680 -6.13 19.14 6.88
C LEU A 680 -6.42 20.49 7.55
N ARG A 681 -5.49 20.99 8.36
CA ARG A 681 -5.70 22.20 9.20
C ARG A 681 -6.15 23.44 8.41
N SER A 682 -5.75 23.58 7.15
CA SER A 682 -6.06 24.73 6.29
C SER A 682 -7.47 24.71 5.67
N TYR A 683 -8.21 23.61 5.79
CA TYR A 683 -9.54 23.47 5.18
C TYR A 683 -10.61 24.05 6.13
N PRO A 684 -11.28 25.16 5.76
CA PRO A 684 -12.19 25.85 6.66
C PRO A 684 -13.45 25.06 7.02
N GLU A 685 -13.95 24.20 6.12
CA GLU A 685 -15.12 23.34 6.35
C GLU A 685 -14.85 22.33 7.47
N ILE A 686 -13.67 21.68 7.44
CA ILE A 686 -13.27 20.69 8.45
C ILE A 686 -13.04 21.36 9.80
N GLN A 687 -12.48 22.58 9.81
CA GLN A 687 -12.37 23.40 11.02
C GLN A 687 -13.75 23.80 11.55
N TYR A 688 -14.71 24.11 10.67
CA TYR A 688 -16.09 24.37 11.06
C TYR A 688 -16.75 23.13 11.67
N HIS A 689 -16.60 21.95 11.06
CA HIS A 689 -17.12 20.69 11.61
C HIS A 689 -16.57 20.38 13.01
N LEU A 690 -15.26 20.59 13.22
CA LEU A 690 -14.63 20.49 14.53
C LEU A 690 -15.22 21.52 15.50
N GLY A 691 -15.30 22.79 15.08
CA GLY A 691 -15.84 23.87 15.89
C GLY A 691 -17.27 23.62 16.33
N MET A 692 -18.11 23.14 15.42
CA MET A 692 -19.50 22.74 15.69
C MET A 692 -19.58 21.56 16.64
N THR A 693 -18.74 20.53 16.46
CA THR A 693 -18.73 19.36 17.35
C THR A 693 -18.32 19.76 18.76
N CYS A 694 -17.28 20.58 18.90
CA CYS A 694 -16.87 21.15 20.19
C CYS A 694 -17.98 22.04 20.79
N TYR A 695 -18.64 22.85 19.97
CA TYR A 695 -19.75 23.71 20.39
C TYR A 695 -20.90 22.87 20.98
N MET A 696 -21.30 21.79 20.30
CA MET A 696 -22.38 20.91 20.75
C MET A 696 -22.04 20.13 22.02
N LEU A 697 -20.74 19.96 22.31
CA LEU A 697 -20.23 19.38 23.55
C LEU A 697 -20.00 20.43 24.66
N ALA A 698 -20.38 21.70 24.43
CA ALA A 698 -20.11 22.83 25.32
C ALA A 698 -18.62 23.05 25.64
N GLN A 699 -17.73 22.73 24.69
CA GLN A 699 -16.29 23.00 24.77
C GLN A 699 -15.96 24.36 24.13
N GLU A 700 -16.28 25.44 24.85
CA GLU A 700 -16.21 26.81 24.31
C GLU A 700 -14.82 27.21 23.77
N ALA A 701 -13.74 26.88 24.48
CA ALA A 701 -12.38 27.26 24.07
C ALA A 701 -11.95 26.58 22.77
N ASP A 702 -12.16 25.26 22.67
CA ASP A 702 -11.85 24.47 21.49
C ASP A 702 -12.73 24.87 20.30
N ALA A 703 -14.03 25.10 20.54
CA ALA A 703 -14.96 25.59 19.53
C ALA A 703 -14.52 26.95 18.98
N ARG A 704 -14.17 27.89 19.86
CA ARG A 704 -13.69 29.22 19.47
C ARG A 704 -12.43 29.15 18.63
N ALA A 705 -11.45 28.33 19.05
CA ALA A 705 -10.20 28.16 18.32
C ALA A 705 -10.42 27.57 16.92
N ALA A 706 -11.28 26.55 16.80
CA ALA A 706 -11.63 25.95 15.53
C ALA A 706 -12.37 26.92 14.60
N PHE A 707 -13.37 27.66 15.09
CA PHE A 707 -14.05 28.69 14.29
C PHE A 707 -13.11 29.83 13.88
N GLN A 708 -12.19 30.24 14.76
CA GLN A 708 -11.17 31.24 14.40
C GLN A 708 -10.31 30.76 13.23
N LEU A 709 -9.87 29.50 13.25
CA LEU A 709 -9.10 28.90 12.16
C LEU A 709 -9.93 28.79 10.88
N ALA A 710 -11.21 28.41 10.97
CA ALA A 710 -12.11 28.39 9.83
C ALA A 710 -12.26 29.78 9.19
N LEU A 711 -12.48 30.82 10.01
CA LEU A 711 -12.70 32.20 9.57
C LEU A 711 -11.42 32.89 9.05
N ALA A 712 -10.24 32.45 9.51
CA ALA A 712 -8.94 32.92 9.00
C ALA A 712 -8.69 32.54 7.54
N SER A 713 -9.38 31.51 7.01
CA SER A 713 -9.30 31.14 5.61
C SER A 713 -9.90 32.22 4.70
N LYS A 714 -9.22 32.51 3.59
CA LYS A 714 -9.71 33.38 2.51
C LYS A 714 -10.64 32.66 1.55
N SER A 715 -10.66 31.33 1.57
CA SER A 715 -11.56 30.54 0.72
C SER A 715 -13.00 30.68 1.22
N PRO A 716 -13.97 30.90 0.32
CA PRO A 716 -15.38 30.85 0.69
C PRO A 716 -15.76 29.44 1.11
N PHE A 717 -16.59 29.31 2.14
CA PHE A 717 -17.22 28.05 2.55
C PHE A 717 -18.68 28.35 3.00
N PRO A 718 -19.63 27.43 2.77
CA PRO A 718 -21.06 27.71 2.97
C PRO A 718 -21.43 28.15 4.39
N GLU A 719 -20.79 27.58 5.40
CA GLU A 719 -21.12 27.77 6.82
C GLU A 719 -20.41 28.98 7.46
N ARG A 720 -19.76 29.82 6.66
CA ARG A 720 -18.96 30.95 7.16
C ARG A 720 -19.75 31.92 8.05
N GLU A 721 -20.98 32.24 7.68
CA GLU A 721 -21.83 33.14 8.49
C GLU A 721 -22.20 32.51 9.83
N ASP A 722 -22.48 31.20 9.85
CA ASP A 722 -22.78 30.48 11.08
C ASP A 722 -21.55 30.39 11.99
N ALA A 723 -20.38 30.09 11.40
CA ALA A 723 -19.10 30.10 12.09
C ALA A 723 -18.81 31.48 12.73
N GLN A 724 -19.08 32.57 12.01
CA GLN A 724 -18.90 33.93 12.52
C GLN A 724 -19.81 34.23 13.70
N ARG A 725 -21.11 33.95 13.60
CA ARG A 725 -22.07 34.17 14.70
C ARG A 725 -21.67 33.44 15.98
N ARG A 726 -21.26 32.17 15.86
CA ARG A 726 -20.81 31.36 17.00
C ARG A 726 -19.49 31.84 17.55
N PHE A 727 -18.55 32.22 16.69
CA PHE A 727 -17.28 32.81 17.11
C PHE A 727 -17.47 34.13 17.86
N ASP A 728 -18.37 35.00 17.40
CA ASP A 728 -18.66 36.28 18.05
C ASP A 728 -19.24 36.09 19.45
N LEU A 729 -20.17 35.14 19.60
CA LEU A 729 -20.69 34.76 20.92
C LEU A 729 -19.56 34.26 21.83
N LEU A 730 -18.74 33.33 21.33
CA LEU A 730 -17.65 32.72 22.11
C LEU A 730 -16.50 33.70 22.42
N SER A 731 -16.35 34.76 21.63
CA SER A 731 -15.31 35.77 21.82
C SER A 731 -15.68 36.82 22.87
N LYS A 732 -16.98 37.01 23.16
CA LYS A 732 -17.41 37.80 24.30
C LYS A 732 -17.06 37.05 25.59
N PRO A 733 -16.43 37.71 26.59
CA PRO A 733 -16.26 37.11 27.90
C PRO A 733 -17.63 36.81 28.50
N ALA A 734 -17.75 35.70 29.23
CA ALA A 734 -19.04 35.25 29.77
C ALA A 734 -19.75 36.33 30.61
N SER A 735 -18.98 37.13 31.36
CA SER A 735 -19.47 38.26 32.16
C SER A 735 -20.07 39.42 31.37
N ALA A 736 -19.76 39.54 30.07
CA ALA A 736 -20.30 40.59 29.21
C ALA A 736 -21.59 40.18 28.47
N VAL A 737 -22.00 38.90 28.56
CA VAL A 737 -23.22 38.41 27.92
C VAL A 737 -24.41 38.60 28.86
N THR A 738 -25.43 39.30 28.38
CA THR A 738 -26.61 39.64 29.17
C THR A 738 -27.65 38.50 29.20
N ALA A 739 -28.49 38.47 30.24
CA ALA A 739 -29.62 37.55 30.31
C ALA A 739 -30.58 37.68 29.11
N ALA A 740 -30.75 38.91 28.59
CA ALA A 740 -31.62 39.18 27.44
C ALA A 740 -31.05 38.58 26.14
N GLU A 741 -29.74 38.67 25.91
CA GLU A 741 -29.06 38.04 24.77
C GLU A 741 -29.20 36.51 24.83
N LEU A 742 -28.98 35.90 25.99
CA LEU A 742 -29.14 34.46 26.18
C LEU A 742 -30.59 34.02 25.98
N ALA A 743 -31.56 34.77 26.50
CA ALA A 743 -32.98 34.48 26.30
C ALA A 743 -33.38 34.58 24.82
N ALA A 744 -32.83 35.54 24.07
CA ALA A 744 -33.05 35.66 22.63
C ALA A 744 -32.47 34.46 21.86
N LEU A 745 -31.25 34.02 22.20
CA LEU A 745 -30.62 32.83 21.61
C LEU A 745 -31.42 31.56 21.92
N LEU A 746 -31.81 31.36 23.18
CA LEU A 746 -32.60 30.20 23.61
C LEU A 746 -34.03 30.21 23.06
N LYS A 747 -34.55 31.37 22.65
CA LYS A 747 -35.82 31.42 21.92
C LYS A 747 -35.70 30.88 20.49
N GLN A 748 -34.54 31.06 19.84
CA GLN A 748 -34.27 30.56 18.50
C GLN A 748 -33.83 29.09 18.53
N SER A 749 -32.98 28.75 19.50
CA SER A 749 -32.41 27.42 19.71
C SER A 749 -32.56 27.02 21.18
N PRO A 750 -33.72 26.44 21.57
CA PRO A 750 -34.04 26.12 22.96
C PRO A 750 -32.99 25.30 23.68
N ASP A 751 -32.33 24.40 22.95
CA ASP A 751 -31.37 23.45 23.49
C ASP A 751 -29.93 23.78 23.07
N ASP A 752 -29.65 25.07 22.79
CA ASP A 752 -28.29 25.52 22.50
C ASP A 752 -27.38 25.32 23.73
N PRO A 753 -26.37 24.44 23.64
CA PRO A 753 -25.62 24.02 24.82
C PRO A 753 -24.70 25.12 25.37
N VAL A 754 -24.21 26.02 24.54
CA VAL A 754 -23.37 27.15 24.99
C VAL A 754 -24.23 28.23 25.63
N ALA A 755 -25.37 28.56 25.02
CA ALA A 755 -26.30 29.52 25.62
C ALA A 755 -26.84 29.02 26.98
N LEU A 756 -27.19 27.74 27.09
CA LEU A 756 -27.59 27.12 28.35
C LEU A 756 -26.44 27.10 29.37
N ALA A 757 -25.21 26.82 28.94
CA ALA A 757 -24.06 26.79 29.85
C ALA A 757 -23.75 28.18 30.43
N ARG A 758 -23.81 29.22 29.59
CA ARG A 758 -23.64 30.62 30.00
C ARG A 758 -24.80 31.12 30.84
N GLN A 759 -26.03 30.71 30.55
CA GLN A 759 -27.18 30.97 31.41
C GLN A 759 -26.98 30.34 32.79
N GLY A 760 -26.49 29.10 32.84
CA GLY A 760 -26.09 28.44 34.07
C GLY A 760 -25.11 29.28 34.89
N GLY A 761 -24.00 29.72 34.26
CA GLY A 761 -23.00 30.56 34.93
C GLY A 761 -23.56 31.89 35.44
N LEU A 762 -24.40 32.58 34.66
CA LEU A 762 -25.04 33.83 35.09
C LEU A 762 -25.97 33.62 36.30
N LEU A 763 -26.69 32.50 36.33
CA LEU A 763 -27.54 32.13 37.47
C LEU A 763 -26.69 31.79 38.71
N GLU A 764 -25.52 31.19 38.53
CA GLU A 764 -24.56 30.99 39.63
C GLU A 764 -24.06 32.33 40.20
N ASP A 765 -23.73 33.30 39.36
CA ASP A 765 -23.31 34.64 39.79
C ASP A 765 -24.43 35.35 40.59
N GLN A 766 -25.68 35.09 40.22
CA GLN A 766 -26.88 35.56 40.93
C GLN A 766 -27.24 34.72 42.17
N ARG A 767 -26.48 33.67 42.46
CA ARG A 767 -26.70 32.68 43.52
C ARG A 767 -28.00 31.85 43.37
N ASP A 768 -28.60 31.81 42.18
CA ASP A 768 -29.68 30.86 41.84
C ASP A 768 -29.11 29.52 41.37
N PHE A 769 -28.58 28.75 42.33
CA PHE A 769 -27.95 27.46 42.05
C PHE A 769 -28.94 26.39 41.55
N THR A 770 -30.23 26.52 41.87
CA THR A 770 -31.26 25.59 41.41
C THR A 770 -31.59 25.86 39.95
N GLY A 771 -31.73 27.13 39.56
CA GLY A 771 -31.85 27.55 38.17
C GLY A 771 -30.63 27.12 37.35
N ALA A 772 -29.43 27.37 37.85
CA ALA A 772 -28.18 26.98 37.19
C ALA A 772 -28.11 25.46 36.93
N ALA A 773 -28.47 24.64 37.95
CA ALA A 773 -28.51 23.19 37.81
C ALA A 773 -29.53 22.72 36.76
N LYS A 774 -30.70 23.39 36.66
CA LYS A 774 -31.68 23.10 35.60
C LYS A 774 -31.12 23.42 34.21
N SER A 775 -30.41 24.53 34.05
CA SER A 775 -29.77 24.89 32.78
C SER A 775 -28.74 23.85 32.35
N TYR A 776 -27.86 23.41 33.25
CA TYR A 776 -26.89 22.33 32.94
C TYR A 776 -27.56 20.98 32.68
N GLN A 777 -28.63 20.64 33.40
CA GLN A 777 -29.39 19.40 33.15
C GLN A 777 -30.00 19.38 31.75
N ARG A 778 -30.55 20.50 31.27
CA ARG A 778 -31.10 20.60 29.90
C ARG A 778 -30.04 20.33 28.83
N ILE A 779 -28.79 20.73 29.06
CA ILE A 779 -27.68 20.38 28.17
C ILE A 779 -27.48 18.86 28.13
N LEU A 780 -27.52 18.19 29.28
CA LEU A 780 -27.36 16.73 29.36
C LEU A 780 -28.54 15.98 28.77
N ASP A 781 -29.75 16.53 28.85
CA ASP A 781 -30.94 15.94 28.24
C ASP A 781 -30.83 15.96 26.70
N ALA A 782 -30.26 17.02 26.13
CA ALA A 782 -30.02 17.15 24.68
C ALA A 782 -28.73 16.44 24.22
N SER A 783 -27.69 16.47 25.04
CA SER A 783 -26.35 15.93 24.80
C SER A 783 -25.84 15.19 26.06
N PRO A 784 -26.23 13.93 26.27
CA PRO A 784 -25.89 13.16 27.49
C PRO A 784 -24.40 13.00 27.77
N LYS A 785 -23.56 13.22 26.74
CA LYS A 785 -22.10 13.12 26.81
C LYS A 785 -21.39 14.48 26.91
N ALA A 786 -22.11 15.57 27.16
CA ALA A 786 -21.53 16.90 27.38
C ALA A 786 -20.85 16.98 28.76
N PHE A 787 -19.63 16.46 28.85
CA PHE A 787 -18.90 16.30 30.11
C PHE A 787 -18.63 17.63 30.84
N SER A 788 -18.51 18.76 30.13
CA SER A 788 -18.35 20.09 30.75
C SER A 788 -19.59 20.50 31.56
N ALA A 789 -20.79 20.28 31.00
CA ALA A 789 -22.05 20.53 31.71
C ALA A 789 -22.22 19.56 32.89
N MET A 790 -21.81 18.30 32.69
CA MET A 790 -21.81 17.28 33.74
C MET A 790 -20.90 17.65 34.92
N ALA A 791 -19.69 18.13 34.64
CA ALA A 791 -18.74 18.58 35.66
C ALA A 791 -19.21 19.84 36.41
N ASN A 792 -19.82 20.80 35.71
CA ASN A 792 -20.43 21.98 36.35
C ASN A 792 -21.62 21.61 37.25
N LEU A 793 -22.49 20.73 36.77
CA LEU A 793 -23.60 20.21 37.57
C LEU A 793 -23.10 19.44 38.79
N ALA A 794 -22.03 18.64 38.65
CA ALA A 794 -21.38 17.95 39.75
C ALA A 794 -20.85 18.94 40.80
N ARG A 795 -20.19 20.03 40.38
CA ARG A 795 -19.72 21.10 41.28
C ARG A 795 -20.87 21.74 42.07
N LEU A 796 -21.98 22.07 41.42
CA LEU A 796 -23.15 22.63 42.12
C LEU A 796 -23.73 21.66 43.16
N ASN A 797 -23.76 20.35 42.84
CA ASN A 797 -24.19 19.31 43.76
C ASN A 797 -23.21 19.11 44.93
N ALA A 798 -21.90 19.26 44.72
CA ALA A 798 -20.90 19.14 45.78
C ALA A 798 -20.93 20.33 46.76
N GLY A 799 -21.11 21.54 46.23
CA GLY A 799 -21.12 22.77 47.00
C GLY A 799 -22.53 23.21 47.40
N PRO A 800 -23.12 24.22 46.74
CA PRO A 800 -24.32 24.91 47.23
C PRO A 800 -25.58 24.05 47.35
N LEU A 801 -25.73 23.00 46.54
CA LEU A 801 -26.92 22.12 46.59
C LEU A 801 -26.76 20.95 47.57
N GLN A 802 -25.56 20.73 48.12
CA GLN A 802 -25.28 19.74 49.17
C GLN A 802 -25.74 18.30 48.86
N ASN A 803 -25.73 17.89 47.60
CA ASN A 803 -26.03 16.52 47.16
C ASN A 803 -24.73 15.78 46.76
N LYS A 804 -23.99 15.32 47.76
CA LYS A 804 -22.66 14.69 47.58
C LYS A 804 -22.68 13.43 46.70
N ALA A 805 -23.74 12.61 46.81
CA ALA A 805 -23.86 11.38 46.03
C ALA A 805 -23.98 11.67 44.53
N LYS A 806 -24.89 12.59 44.16
CA LYS A 806 -25.06 13.02 42.77
C LYS A 806 -23.81 13.71 42.21
N ALA A 807 -23.10 14.48 43.06
CA ALA A 807 -21.86 15.12 42.66
C ALA A 807 -20.77 14.10 42.27
N ALA A 808 -20.59 13.04 43.08
CA ALA A 808 -19.63 11.98 42.81
C ALA A 808 -19.95 11.22 41.52
N GLU A 809 -21.22 10.83 41.33
CA GLU A 809 -21.68 10.11 40.14
C GLU A 809 -21.41 10.89 38.85
N LEU A 810 -21.86 12.15 38.81
CA LEU A 810 -21.69 13.01 37.63
C LEU A 810 -20.21 13.27 37.34
N MET A 811 -19.39 13.50 38.38
CA MET A 811 -17.97 13.74 38.19
C MET A 811 -17.23 12.50 37.67
N GLU A 812 -17.59 11.31 38.14
CA GLU A 812 -17.03 10.06 37.63
C GLU A 812 -17.36 9.86 36.15
N GLN A 813 -18.61 10.09 35.77
CA GLN A 813 -19.03 10.02 34.37
C GLN A 813 -18.29 11.05 33.49
N ALA A 814 -18.13 12.29 33.97
CA ALA A 814 -17.41 13.33 33.24
C ALA A 814 -15.94 12.96 33.01
N ARG A 815 -15.26 12.40 34.03
CA ARG A 815 -13.87 11.93 33.92
C ARG A 815 -13.72 10.73 32.98
N LYS A 816 -14.72 9.84 32.92
CA LYS A 816 -14.71 8.72 31.96
C LYS A 816 -14.83 9.21 30.51
N LEU A 817 -15.64 10.24 30.28
CA LEU A 817 -15.85 10.80 28.94
C LEU A 817 -14.68 11.64 28.44
N SER A 818 -13.94 12.31 29.35
CA SER A 818 -12.76 13.10 29.00
C SER A 818 -11.61 12.88 29.99
N PRO A 819 -10.91 11.74 29.88
CA PRO A 819 -9.77 11.45 30.75
C PRO A 819 -8.63 12.44 30.46
N GLY A 820 -8.14 13.13 31.48
CA GLY A 820 -7.03 14.08 31.36
C GLY A 820 -7.41 15.47 30.85
N ASP A 821 -8.70 15.78 30.69
CA ASP A 821 -9.10 17.19 30.51
C ASP A 821 -8.76 17.98 31.78
N PRO A 822 -8.01 19.08 31.67
CA PRO A 822 -7.47 19.74 32.84
C PRO A 822 -8.52 20.58 33.58
N GLY A 823 -9.57 21.03 32.89
CA GLY A 823 -10.72 21.71 33.51
C GLY A 823 -11.58 20.72 34.28
N VAL A 824 -11.86 19.55 33.71
CA VAL A 824 -12.55 18.44 34.41
C VAL A 824 -11.73 17.98 35.61
N SER A 825 -10.41 17.87 35.49
CA SER A 825 -9.53 17.47 36.60
C SER A 825 -9.53 18.51 37.72
N ALA A 826 -9.50 19.80 37.38
CA ALA A 826 -9.64 20.89 38.36
C ALA A 826 -10.97 20.84 39.10
N LEU A 827 -12.09 20.70 38.36
CA LEU A 827 -13.43 20.58 38.94
C LEU A 827 -13.59 19.32 39.77
N ALA A 828 -13.02 18.19 39.33
CA ALA A 828 -13.01 16.94 40.08
C ALA A 828 -12.32 17.10 41.42
N GLY A 829 -11.16 17.77 41.43
CA GLY A 829 -10.45 18.02 42.66
C GLY A 829 -11.19 18.99 43.59
N ARG A 830 -11.88 19.99 43.04
CA ARG A 830 -12.76 20.87 43.83
C ARG A 830 -13.94 20.11 44.43
N VAL A 831 -14.63 19.28 43.65
CA VAL A 831 -15.72 18.41 44.12
C VAL A 831 -15.24 17.45 45.20
N ALA A 832 -14.07 16.84 45.02
CA ALA A 832 -13.46 15.98 46.02
C ALA A 832 -13.14 16.76 47.32
N PHE A 833 -12.67 18.00 47.22
CA PHE A 833 -12.41 18.85 48.39
C PHE A 833 -13.70 19.18 49.14
N ASP A 834 -14.73 19.64 48.44
CA ASP A 834 -16.02 20.05 49.02
C ASP A 834 -16.79 18.85 49.62
N THR A 835 -16.56 17.64 49.10
CA THR A 835 -17.16 16.41 49.63
C THR A 835 -16.41 15.83 50.84
N GLY A 836 -15.14 16.20 51.04
CA GLY A 836 -14.27 15.78 52.16
C GLY A 836 -13.13 14.82 51.78
N SER A 837 -13.01 14.46 50.50
CA SER A 837 -11.97 13.58 49.95
C SER A 837 -10.67 14.34 49.61
N HIS A 838 -10.00 14.90 50.62
CA HIS A 838 -8.84 15.79 50.43
C HIS A 838 -7.66 15.18 49.67
N GLN A 839 -7.44 13.86 49.79
CA GLN A 839 -6.37 13.18 49.05
C GLN A 839 -6.67 13.08 47.55
N GLU A 840 -7.93 12.77 47.20
CA GLU A 840 -8.39 12.77 45.81
C GLU A 840 -8.37 14.18 45.24
N ALA A 841 -8.77 15.17 46.04
CA ALA A 841 -8.68 16.58 45.70
C ALA A 841 -7.25 16.98 45.32
N TYR A 842 -6.30 16.65 46.18
CA TYR A 842 -4.88 16.94 45.94
C TYR A 842 -4.39 16.30 44.64
N ASN A 843 -4.71 15.02 44.41
CA ASN A 843 -4.24 14.31 43.22
C ASN A 843 -4.81 14.92 41.92
N ALA A 844 -6.11 15.19 41.87
CA ALA A 844 -6.76 15.74 40.69
C ALA A 844 -6.37 17.21 40.42
N LEU A 845 -6.22 18.02 41.47
CA LEU A 845 -5.74 19.42 41.33
C LEU A 845 -4.27 19.47 40.93
N ARG A 846 -3.44 18.54 41.42
CA ARG A 846 -2.04 18.43 40.99
C ARG A 846 -1.97 18.07 39.51
N GLU A 847 -2.74 17.09 39.06
CA GLU A 847 -2.85 16.74 37.63
C GLU A 847 -3.25 17.95 36.79
N ALA A 848 -4.32 18.67 37.17
CA ALA A 848 -4.78 19.87 36.49
C ALA A 848 -3.71 20.98 36.45
N SER A 849 -2.94 21.14 37.53
CA SER A 849 -1.90 22.18 37.66
C SER A 849 -0.71 21.99 36.71
N LEU A 850 -0.46 20.76 36.23
CA LEU A 850 0.60 20.47 35.26
C LEU A 850 0.34 21.14 33.91
N THR A 851 -0.93 21.27 33.55
CA THR A 851 -1.41 21.87 32.31
C THR A 851 -1.88 23.31 32.50
N LEU A 852 -2.60 23.60 33.59
CA LEU A 852 -3.14 24.93 33.92
C LEU A 852 -2.16 25.71 34.79
N THR A 853 -0.92 25.85 34.31
CA THR A 853 0.22 26.34 35.10
C THR A 853 0.04 27.74 35.66
N ASN A 854 -0.77 28.60 35.02
CA ASN A 854 -1.03 29.99 35.43
C ASN A 854 -2.47 30.23 35.93
N SER A 855 -3.20 29.18 36.31
CA SER A 855 -4.54 29.34 36.88
C SER A 855 -4.48 29.66 38.38
N ALA A 856 -4.88 30.89 38.74
CA ALA A 856 -4.89 31.37 40.13
C ALA A 856 -5.84 30.55 41.01
N SER A 857 -7.01 30.16 40.48
CA SER A 857 -7.99 29.34 41.20
C SER A 857 -7.50 27.91 41.44
N VAL A 858 -6.89 27.27 40.43
CA VAL A 858 -6.33 25.90 40.57
C VAL A 858 -5.17 25.91 41.57
N ALA A 859 -4.31 26.93 41.53
CA ALA A 859 -3.24 27.07 42.51
C ALA A 859 -3.80 27.28 43.94
N MET A 860 -4.86 28.07 44.10
CA MET A 860 -5.50 28.28 45.40
C MET A 860 -6.12 26.98 45.93
N ASP A 861 -6.90 26.28 45.11
CA ASP A 861 -7.54 25.01 45.48
C ASP A 861 -6.49 23.93 45.78
N LEU A 862 -5.44 23.81 44.97
CA LEU A 862 -4.32 22.89 45.24
C LEU A 862 -3.61 23.25 46.54
N GLY A 863 -3.45 24.54 46.82
CA GLY A 863 -2.89 25.05 48.07
C GLY A 863 -3.68 24.58 49.27
N TRP A 864 -5.02 24.73 49.24
CA TRP A 864 -5.90 24.25 50.30
C TRP A 864 -5.94 22.74 50.43
N ALA A 865 -6.00 22.00 49.31
CA ALA A 865 -5.95 20.54 49.32
C ALA A 865 -4.62 20.04 49.93
N ALA A 866 -3.48 20.57 49.49
CA ALA A 866 -2.17 20.23 50.05
C ALA A 866 -2.07 20.59 51.54
N TYR A 867 -2.54 21.78 51.93
CA TYR A 867 -2.54 22.22 53.32
C TYR A 867 -3.41 21.33 54.20
N SER A 868 -4.60 20.92 53.74
CA SER A 868 -5.50 20.03 54.49
C SER A 868 -4.92 18.64 54.78
N LEU A 869 -3.96 18.18 53.96
CA LEU A 869 -3.20 16.94 54.17
C LEU A 869 -1.96 17.15 55.07
N GLY A 870 -1.70 18.39 55.49
CA GLY A 870 -0.52 18.74 56.27
C GLY A 870 0.75 19.00 55.45
N ARG A 871 0.63 19.14 54.12
CA ARG A 871 1.76 19.42 53.22
C ARG A 871 2.01 20.94 53.19
N GLU A 872 2.35 21.49 54.36
CA GLU A 872 2.36 22.94 54.66
C GLU A 872 3.19 23.76 53.66
N ALA A 873 4.43 23.33 53.37
CA ALA A 873 5.33 24.06 52.48
C ALA A 873 4.80 24.17 51.05
N GLU A 874 4.25 23.07 50.51
CA GLU A 874 3.64 23.06 49.19
C GLU A 874 2.34 23.85 49.17
N GLY A 875 1.50 23.69 50.20
CA GLY A 875 0.26 24.46 50.34
C GLY A 875 0.50 25.96 50.32
N ILE A 876 1.46 26.44 51.13
CA ILE A 876 1.86 27.85 51.19
C ILE A 876 2.41 28.33 49.84
N ALA A 877 3.29 27.56 49.20
CA ALA A 877 3.86 27.93 47.91
C ALA A 877 2.78 28.11 46.83
N GLN A 878 1.78 27.20 46.78
CA GLN A 878 0.68 27.31 45.84
C GLN A 878 -0.28 28.46 46.17
N MET A 879 -0.56 28.72 47.45
CA MET A 879 -1.34 29.88 47.89
C MET A 879 -0.65 31.21 47.55
N GLN A 880 0.67 31.31 47.76
CA GLN A 880 1.46 32.49 47.35
C GLN A 880 1.41 32.69 45.84
N LYS A 881 1.58 31.60 45.07
CA LYS A 881 1.44 31.63 43.62
C LYS A 881 0.06 32.13 43.21
N ALA A 882 -1.01 31.64 43.83
CA ALA A 882 -2.37 32.06 43.55
C ALA A 882 -2.59 33.56 43.83
N LEU A 883 -2.14 34.06 44.98
CA LEU A 883 -2.27 35.48 45.35
C LEU A 883 -1.45 36.41 44.46
N ASN A 884 -0.31 35.95 43.94
CA ASN A 884 0.49 36.70 42.98
C ASN A 884 -0.19 36.79 41.61
N LEU A 885 -1.00 35.79 41.25
CA LEU A 885 -1.76 35.78 40.00
C LEU A 885 -3.07 36.59 40.13
N ASP A 886 -3.78 36.46 41.24
CA ASP A 886 -4.99 37.22 41.55
C ASP A 886 -5.16 37.40 43.07
N ALA A 887 -5.10 38.66 43.51
CA ALA A 887 -5.20 39.03 44.93
C ALA A 887 -6.64 39.04 45.47
N ASN A 888 -7.65 38.98 44.60
CA ASN A 888 -9.07 39.11 44.93
C ASN A 888 -9.82 37.77 44.93
N LEU A 889 -9.10 36.65 44.89
CA LEU A 889 -9.69 35.32 44.92
C LEU A 889 -10.56 35.07 46.17
N ALA A 890 -11.56 34.21 46.00
CA ALA A 890 -12.24 33.60 47.13
C ALA A 890 -11.19 32.91 48.03
N LEU A 891 -11.33 33.07 49.35
CA LEU A 891 -10.38 32.60 50.38
C LEU A 891 -9.00 33.28 50.40
N ALA A 892 -8.77 34.35 49.63
CA ALA A 892 -7.48 35.07 49.63
C ALA A 892 -7.06 35.57 51.02
N ASN A 893 -8.02 36.07 51.82
CA ASN A 893 -7.74 36.55 53.17
C ASN A 893 -7.34 35.40 54.12
N SER A 894 -8.06 34.28 54.08
CA SER A 894 -7.71 33.08 54.85
C SER A 894 -6.35 32.53 54.41
N ALA A 895 -6.04 32.53 53.11
CA ALA A 895 -4.73 32.11 52.60
C ALA A 895 -3.58 33.01 53.11
N LYS A 896 -3.76 34.33 53.16
CA LYS A 896 -2.78 35.27 53.75
C LYS A 896 -2.51 34.93 55.22
N TRP A 897 -3.53 34.57 55.98
CA TRP A 897 -3.36 34.12 57.36
C TRP A 897 -2.57 32.81 57.46
N VAL A 898 -2.86 31.82 56.60
CA VAL A 898 -2.08 30.58 56.54
C VAL A 898 -0.60 30.87 56.27
N ILE A 899 -0.30 31.74 55.30
CA ILE A 899 1.07 32.13 54.92
C ILE A 899 1.79 32.86 56.07
N ALA A 900 1.10 33.72 56.81
CA ALA A 900 1.69 34.48 57.91
C ALA A 900 1.90 33.63 59.18
N ILE A 901 0.91 32.80 59.53
CA ILE A 901 0.88 32.08 60.80
C ILE A 901 1.76 30.84 60.77
N THR A 902 1.69 30.04 59.70
CA THR A 902 2.32 28.70 59.69
C THR A 902 3.84 28.74 59.91
N PRO A 903 4.60 29.68 59.32
CA PRO A 903 6.03 29.81 59.62
C PRO A 903 6.31 30.23 61.07
N ALA A 904 5.45 31.09 61.66
CA ALA A 904 5.60 31.58 63.02
C ALA A 904 5.43 30.47 64.08
N LEU A 905 4.77 29.36 63.75
CA LEU A 905 4.64 28.19 64.65
C LEU A 905 5.99 27.60 65.08
N ARG A 906 7.07 27.88 64.33
CA ARG A 906 8.42 27.37 64.59
C ARG A 906 9.28 28.33 65.43
N ASP A 907 8.81 29.57 65.65
CA ASP A 907 9.50 30.59 66.43
C ASP A 907 8.57 31.06 67.57
N PRO A 908 8.87 30.68 68.82
CA PRO A 908 8.05 31.07 69.96
C PRO A 908 7.85 32.58 70.12
N ALA A 909 8.86 33.39 69.79
CA ALA A 909 8.80 34.85 69.91
C ALA A 909 7.97 35.46 68.78
N ALA A 910 8.05 34.93 67.57
CA ALA A 910 7.18 35.33 66.46
C ALA A 910 5.72 34.96 66.72
N LEU A 911 5.47 33.76 67.26
CA LEU A 911 4.13 33.30 67.59
C LEU A 911 3.45 34.17 68.66
N ALA A 912 4.20 34.56 69.70
CA ALA A 912 3.70 35.46 70.76
C ALA A 912 3.26 36.83 70.20
N LYS A 913 3.97 37.37 69.21
CA LYS A 913 3.60 38.64 68.56
C LYS A 913 2.26 38.58 67.82
N LEU A 914 1.82 37.40 67.40
CA LEU A 914 0.56 37.19 66.68
C LEU A 914 -0.64 36.99 67.62
N GLU A 915 -0.43 36.74 68.92
CA GLU A 915 -1.49 36.45 69.91
C GLU A 915 -2.67 37.45 69.88
N PRO A 916 -2.46 38.79 69.80
CA PRO A 916 -3.57 39.74 69.76
C PRO A 916 -4.47 39.57 68.53
N GLN A 917 -3.87 39.25 67.37
CA GLN A 917 -4.55 39.17 66.09
C GLN A 917 -5.30 37.85 65.89
N LEU A 918 -4.80 36.76 66.50
CA LEU A 918 -5.41 35.42 66.43
C LEU A 918 -6.82 35.38 67.02
N SER A 919 -7.07 36.14 68.09
CA SER A 919 -8.39 36.20 68.72
C SER A 919 -9.46 36.80 67.81
N THR A 920 -9.10 37.78 66.97
CA THR A 920 -9.98 38.35 65.95
C THR A 920 -10.24 37.34 64.82
N LEU A 921 -9.19 36.69 64.32
CA LEU A 921 -9.30 35.68 63.27
C LEU A 921 -10.20 34.51 63.67
N LEU A 922 -10.03 33.96 64.87
CA LEU A 922 -10.81 32.81 65.33
C LEU A 922 -12.25 33.16 65.71
N ARG A 923 -12.59 34.44 65.89
CA ARG A 923 -13.98 34.90 65.98
C ARG A 923 -14.66 34.94 64.61
N SER A 924 -13.95 35.42 63.58
CA SER A 924 -14.49 35.48 62.22
C SER A 924 -14.48 34.12 61.52
N GLU A 925 -13.46 33.30 61.77
CA GLU A 925 -13.24 32.00 61.16
C GLU A 925 -12.91 30.95 62.25
N PRO A 926 -13.93 30.43 62.97
CA PRO A 926 -13.73 29.55 64.14
C PRO A 926 -13.03 28.23 63.86
N ASN A 927 -12.99 27.81 62.58
CA ASN A 927 -12.36 26.58 62.11
C ASN A 927 -11.10 26.85 61.27
N HIS A 928 -10.53 28.06 61.35
CA HIS A 928 -9.29 28.39 60.63
C HIS A 928 -8.11 27.60 61.18
N VAL A 929 -7.66 26.59 60.43
CA VAL A 929 -6.67 25.59 60.88
C VAL A 929 -5.37 26.23 61.36
N ALA A 930 -4.77 27.14 60.58
CA ALA A 930 -3.52 27.78 61.00
C ALA A 930 -3.69 28.60 62.29
N GLY A 931 -4.85 29.25 62.44
CA GLY A 931 -5.18 30.03 63.64
C GLY A 931 -5.34 29.14 64.87
N LEU A 932 -6.02 28.00 64.71
CA LEU A 932 -6.16 27.00 65.76
C LEU A 932 -4.80 26.37 66.12
N MET A 933 -3.96 26.06 65.13
CA MET A 933 -2.59 25.57 65.35
C MET A 933 -1.76 26.58 66.16
N ALA A 934 -1.88 27.88 65.87
CA ALA A 934 -1.20 28.94 66.60
C ALA A 934 -1.69 29.10 68.03
N GLN A 935 -3.01 29.06 68.23
CA GLN A 935 -3.61 29.10 69.56
C GLN A 935 -3.15 27.90 70.41
N ALA A 936 -3.12 26.70 69.83
CA ALA A 936 -2.60 25.51 70.50
C ALA A 936 -1.10 25.64 70.83
N GLY A 937 -0.30 26.19 69.91
CA GLY A 937 1.13 26.46 70.15
C GLY A 937 1.38 27.43 71.33
N LEU A 938 0.59 28.50 71.44
CA LEU A 938 0.66 29.44 72.56
C LEU A 938 0.26 28.80 73.89
N LEU A 939 -0.74 27.91 73.88
CA LEU A 939 -1.12 27.13 75.06
C LEU A 939 0.00 26.20 75.50
N LEU A 940 0.71 25.57 74.56
CA LEU A 940 1.88 24.74 74.87
C LEU A 940 3.02 25.55 75.48
N GLN A 941 3.27 26.79 75.04
CA GLN A 941 4.24 27.69 75.69
C GLN A 941 3.86 28.00 77.14
N LYS A 942 2.56 28.10 77.43
CA LYS A 942 2.00 28.28 78.78
C LYS A 942 1.85 26.95 79.54
N SER A 943 2.36 25.84 78.99
CA SER A 943 2.26 24.48 79.53
C SER A 943 0.82 23.95 79.72
N ASP A 944 -0.18 24.52 79.03
CA ASP A 944 -1.58 24.06 79.04
C ASP A 944 -1.83 23.01 77.95
N THR A 945 -1.30 21.80 78.17
CA THR A 945 -1.34 20.69 77.21
C THR A 945 -2.74 20.13 76.98
N THR A 946 -3.64 20.24 77.97
CA THR A 946 -5.01 19.72 77.87
C THR A 946 -5.84 20.55 76.89
N LYS A 947 -5.80 21.88 77.01
CA LYS A 947 -6.51 22.75 76.06
C LYS A 947 -5.89 22.66 74.66
N ALA A 948 -4.55 22.58 74.56
CA ALA A 948 -3.88 22.38 73.28
C ALA A 948 -4.34 21.09 72.58
N ALA A 949 -4.44 19.98 73.30
CA ALA A 949 -4.94 18.71 72.75
C ALA A 949 -6.36 18.82 72.20
N SER A 950 -7.27 19.48 72.93
CA SER A 950 -8.66 19.67 72.48
C SER A 950 -8.77 20.46 71.17
N ILE A 951 -7.86 21.41 70.95
CA ILE A 951 -7.81 22.19 69.70
C ILE A 951 -7.30 21.31 68.55
N TYR A 952 -6.31 20.46 68.77
CA TYR A 952 -5.85 19.52 67.74
C TYR A 952 -6.94 18.49 67.39
N GLU A 953 -7.71 17.98 68.36
CA GLU A 953 -8.88 17.13 68.09
C GLU A 953 -9.93 17.86 67.24
N LYS A 954 -10.20 19.14 67.55
CA LYS A 954 -11.11 19.97 66.74
C LYS A 954 -10.61 20.09 65.30
N ILE A 955 -9.31 20.33 65.08
CA ILE A 955 -8.73 20.38 63.73
C ILE A 955 -8.94 19.04 63.00
N LEU A 956 -8.66 17.92 63.67
CA LEU A 956 -8.78 16.59 63.06
C LEU A 956 -10.22 16.15 62.81
N SER A 957 -11.21 16.74 63.50
CA SER A 957 -12.63 16.50 63.20
C SER A 957 -13.06 17.08 61.84
N VAL A 958 -12.39 18.14 61.39
CA VAL A 958 -12.65 18.81 60.10
C VAL A 958 -11.71 18.27 59.03
N TYR A 959 -10.44 18.08 59.37
CA TYR A 959 -9.40 17.56 58.47
C TYR A 959 -8.74 16.32 59.08
N PRO A 960 -9.37 15.14 58.94
CA PRO A 960 -8.86 13.90 59.54
C PRO A 960 -7.45 13.53 59.09
N GLU A 961 -6.99 14.04 57.95
CA GLU A 961 -5.67 13.77 57.39
C GLU A 961 -4.62 14.85 57.67
N PHE A 962 -4.93 15.88 58.48
CA PHE A 962 -4.00 16.97 58.77
C PHE A 962 -2.84 16.53 59.68
N SER A 963 -1.72 16.17 59.05
CA SER A 963 -0.56 15.55 59.69
C SER A 963 0.09 16.35 60.83
N PRO A 964 0.24 17.70 60.77
CA PRO A 964 0.80 18.49 61.86
C PRO A 964 0.02 18.38 63.18
N ALA A 965 -1.31 18.39 63.13
CA ALA A 965 -2.12 18.21 64.34
C ALA A 965 -2.04 16.78 64.86
N LYS A 966 -2.05 15.76 63.98
CA LYS A 966 -1.82 14.35 64.39
C LYS A 966 -0.50 14.20 65.12
N ARG A 967 0.57 14.81 64.59
CA ARG A 967 1.92 14.79 65.17
C ARG A 967 1.93 15.35 66.58
N LEU A 968 1.45 16.58 66.75
CA LEU A 968 1.49 17.27 68.04
C LEU A 968 0.57 16.60 69.06
N LEU A 969 -0.61 16.16 68.64
CA LEU A 969 -1.54 15.42 69.49
C LEU A 969 -0.97 14.07 69.93
N ALA A 970 -0.29 13.36 69.03
CA ALA A 970 0.39 12.10 69.36
C ALA A 970 1.48 12.30 70.42
N ILE A 971 2.28 13.37 70.30
CA ILE A 971 3.33 13.71 71.27
C ILE A 971 2.72 14.02 72.63
N ILE A 972 1.64 14.83 72.68
CA ILE A 972 0.96 15.15 73.94
C ILE A 972 0.39 13.88 74.58
N TYR A 973 -0.35 13.07 73.83
CA TYR A 973 -0.96 11.84 74.36
C TYR A 973 0.05 10.77 74.72
N ALA A 974 1.28 10.82 74.19
CA ALA A 974 2.35 9.93 74.63
C ALA A 974 2.74 10.16 76.11
N ASP A 975 2.38 11.29 76.71
CA ASP A 975 2.64 11.61 78.13
C ASP A 975 1.40 11.59 79.02
N VAL A 976 0.21 11.38 78.46
CA VAL A 976 -1.04 11.30 79.22
C VAL A 976 -1.39 9.84 79.53
N PRO A 977 -1.43 9.43 80.81
CA PRO A 977 -1.81 8.07 81.17
C PRO A 977 -3.20 7.69 80.63
N GLY A 978 -3.33 6.49 80.06
CA GLY A 978 -4.59 5.98 79.51
C GLY A 978 -4.89 6.37 78.06
N GLN A 979 -4.03 7.17 77.41
CA GLN A 979 -4.18 7.57 75.99
C GLN A 979 -3.18 6.86 75.05
N GLU A 980 -2.46 5.83 75.52
CA GLU A 980 -1.32 5.23 74.82
C GLU A 980 -1.70 4.61 73.46
N ALA A 981 -2.89 4.01 73.37
CA ALA A 981 -3.40 3.44 72.12
C ALA A 981 -3.70 4.52 71.08
N LYS A 982 -4.36 5.62 71.49
CA LYS A 982 -4.64 6.77 70.62
C LYS A 982 -3.33 7.44 70.18
N ALA A 983 -2.40 7.65 71.11
CA ALA A 983 -1.08 8.21 70.84
C ALA A 983 -0.32 7.38 69.80
N THR A 984 -0.33 6.04 69.94
CA THR A 984 0.31 5.12 68.98
C THR A 984 -0.32 5.24 67.59
N ALA A 985 -1.65 5.19 67.50
CA ALA A 985 -2.36 5.26 66.21
C ALA A 985 -2.12 6.60 65.48
N LEU A 986 -2.15 7.71 66.21
CA LEU A 986 -1.85 9.04 65.68
C LEU A 986 -0.38 9.16 65.25
N ALA A 987 0.56 8.67 66.06
CA ALA A 987 1.98 8.73 65.77
C ALA A 987 2.36 7.92 64.51
N VAL A 988 1.80 6.72 64.35
CA VAL A 988 2.02 5.88 63.15
C VAL A 988 1.53 6.60 61.90
N LYS A 989 0.28 7.09 61.90
CA LYS A 989 -0.27 7.85 60.76
C LYS A 989 0.50 9.14 60.47
N ALA A 990 0.92 9.87 61.50
CA ALA A 990 1.72 11.08 61.32
C ALA A 990 3.11 10.77 60.74
N ARG A 991 3.71 9.62 61.10
CA ARG A 991 5.03 9.18 60.60
C ARG A 991 5.01 8.77 59.13
N GLU A 992 3.88 8.30 58.60
CA GLU A 992 3.70 8.07 57.16
C GLU A 992 3.85 9.37 56.36
N ALA A 993 3.32 10.47 56.89
CA ALA A 993 3.40 11.79 56.25
C ALA A 993 4.70 12.55 56.58
N ILE A 994 5.32 12.29 57.73
CA ILE A 994 6.51 12.98 58.24
C ILE A 994 7.58 11.94 58.63
N PRO A 995 8.16 11.22 57.65
CA PRO A 995 9.16 10.18 57.94
C PRO A 995 10.44 10.79 58.53
N GLY A 996 11.02 10.12 59.52
CA GLY A 996 12.27 10.56 60.16
C GLY A 996 12.13 11.70 61.16
N ASP A 997 10.89 12.05 61.57
CA ASP A 997 10.65 13.04 62.62
C ASP A 997 11.13 12.51 63.99
N PRO A 998 12.09 13.17 64.65
CA PRO A 998 12.68 12.66 65.87
C PRO A 998 11.76 12.77 67.09
N ASP A 999 10.72 13.61 67.09
CA ASP A 999 9.76 13.69 68.19
C ASP A 999 8.73 12.57 68.08
N LEU A 1000 8.28 12.23 66.87
CA LEU A 1000 7.42 11.07 66.64
C LEU A 1000 8.14 9.76 66.93
N ALA A 1001 9.38 9.63 66.47
CA ALA A 1001 10.22 8.47 66.78
C ALA A 1001 10.45 8.36 68.29
N PHE A 1002 10.70 9.47 68.98
CA PHE A 1002 10.83 9.47 70.44
C PHE A 1002 9.52 9.10 71.16
N ALA A 1003 8.38 9.66 70.74
CA ALA A 1003 7.06 9.36 71.30
C ALA A 1003 6.70 7.87 71.13
N LEU A 1004 6.90 7.31 69.93
CA LEU A 1004 6.72 5.88 69.66
C LEU A 1004 7.69 5.02 70.48
N GLY A 1005 8.96 5.42 70.57
CA GLY A 1005 9.97 4.76 71.39
C GLY A 1005 9.56 4.67 72.86
N LYS A 1006 9.09 5.78 73.45
CA LYS A 1006 8.59 5.85 74.83
C LYS A 1006 7.34 5.01 75.04
N LEU A 1007 6.36 5.07 74.13
CA LEU A 1007 5.14 4.28 74.18
C LEU A 1007 5.43 2.77 74.09
N THR A 1008 6.35 2.40 73.20
CA THR A 1008 6.77 1.00 72.99
C THR A 1008 7.56 0.48 74.18
N TYR A 1009 8.43 1.31 74.77
CA TYR A 1009 9.13 1.03 76.02
C TYR A 1009 8.16 0.75 77.18
N ARG A 1010 7.12 1.58 77.35
CA ARG A 1010 6.08 1.38 78.37
C ARG A 1010 5.29 0.09 78.17
N LYS A 1011 5.11 -0.36 76.92
CA LYS A 1011 4.52 -1.66 76.57
C LYS A 1011 5.48 -2.84 76.81
N LYS A 1012 6.70 -2.58 77.30
CA LYS A 1012 7.77 -3.57 77.54
C LYS A 1012 8.29 -4.25 76.26
N ASP A 1013 8.03 -3.68 75.09
CA ASP A 1013 8.70 -4.08 73.85
C ASP A 1013 10.00 -3.29 73.70
N PHE A 1014 11.03 -3.78 74.38
CA PHE A 1014 12.31 -3.07 74.46
C PHE A 1014 13.06 -3.08 73.12
N THR A 1015 12.91 -4.13 72.31
CA THR A 1015 13.55 -4.21 70.99
C THR A 1015 12.90 -3.26 69.99
N GLY A 1016 11.57 -3.19 69.95
CA GLY A 1016 10.84 -2.21 69.13
C GLY A 1016 11.14 -0.77 69.59
N ALA A 1017 11.20 -0.54 70.90
CA ALA A 1017 11.56 0.77 71.46
C ALA A 1017 12.97 1.21 71.04
N GLN A 1018 13.95 0.30 71.07
CA GLN A 1018 15.32 0.60 70.61
C GLN A 1018 15.35 1.11 69.16
N GLY A 1019 14.59 0.49 68.25
CA GLY A 1019 14.56 0.90 66.85
C GLY A 1019 14.10 2.36 66.66
N TYR A 1020 12.97 2.73 67.27
CA TYR A 1020 12.46 4.10 67.22
C TYR A 1020 13.37 5.10 67.95
N LEU A 1021 13.92 4.71 69.10
CA LEU A 1021 14.79 5.58 69.89
C LEU A 1021 16.14 5.81 69.21
N GLN A 1022 16.69 4.82 68.49
CA GLN A 1022 17.89 4.99 67.66
C GLN A 1022 17.65 5.98 66.51
N GLU A 1023 16.50 5.90 65.85
CA GLU A 1023 16.09 6.87 64.82
C GLU A 1023 16.03 8.30 65.41
N ALA A 1024 15.47 8.46 66.61
CA ALA A 1024 15.41 9.75 67.30
C ALA A 1024 16.81 10.27 67.71
N VAL A 1025 17.66 9.41 68.27
CA VAL A 1025 19.04 9.73 68.67
C VAL A 1025 19.89 10.13 67.46
N ALA A 1026 19.69 9.51 66.29
CA ALA A 1026 20.43 9.86 65.09
C ALA A 1026 20.26 11.34 64.68
N LYS A 1027 19.13 11.97 65.04
CA LYS A 1027 18.87 13.41 64.80
C LYS A 1027 19.14 14.28 66.01
N ARG A 1028 19.00 13.75 67.22
CA ARG A 1028 19.25 14.45 68.48
C ARG A 1028 20.20 13.64 69.39
N PRO A 1029 21.50 13.58 69.08
CA PRO A 1029 22.43 12.64 69.70
C PRO A 1029 22.76 12.91 71.16
N ASN A 1030 22.41 14.10 71.67
CA ASN A 1030 22.69 14.57 73.03
C ASN A 1030 21.41 14.93 73.79
N ASP A 1031 20.24 14.50 73.33
CA ASP A 1031 18.99 14.72 74.06
C ASP A 1031 18.93 13.77 75.27
N PRO A 1032 18.92 14.30 76.51
CA PRO A 1032 19.05 13.48 77.70
C PRO A 1032 17.87 12.52 77.88
N ASP A 1033 16.65 12.90 77.49
CA ASP A 1033 15.47 12.06 77.68
C ASP A 1033 15.47 10.91 76.67
N ILE A 1034 15.86 11.15 75.42
CA ILE A 1034 15.96 10.09 74.41
C ILE A 1034 17.04 9.09 74.79
N LEU A 1035 18.20 9.58 75.22
CA LEU A 1035 19.32 8.75 75.69
C LEU A 1035 18.91 7.94 76.94
N TYR A 1036 18.13 8.53 77.84
CA TYR A 1036 17.59 7.83 78.99
C TYR A 1036 16.73 6.63 78.57
N TYR A 1037 15.68 6.86 77.77
CA TYR A 1037 14.80 5.78 77.33
C TYR A 1037 15.53 4.75 76.46
N LEU A 1038 16.51 5.16 75.65
CA LEU A 1038 17.31 4.24 74.84
C LEU A 1038 18.19 3.36 75.73
N GLY A 1039 18.89 3.96 76.71
CA GLY A 1039 19.73 3.26 77.66
C GLY A 1039 18.93 2.27 78.52
N MET A 1040 17.76 2.67 79.01
CA MET A 1040 16.84 1.79 79.73
C MET A 1040 16.33 0.64 78.85
N SER A 1041 15.97 0.92 77.59
CA SER A 1041 15.55 -0.12 76.64
C SER A 1041 16.68 -1.11 76.30
N MET A 1042 17.93 -0.64 76.24
CA MET A 1042 19.11 -1.49 76.03
C MET A 1042 19.41 -2.39 77.24
N LEU A 1043 19.35 -1.83 78.46
CA LEU A 1043 19.53 -2.61 79.70
C LEU A 1043 18.51 -3.74 79.81
N GLN A 1044 17.23 -3.45 79.54
CA GLN A 1044 16.15 -4.45 79.60
C GLN A 1044 16.14 -5.39 78.39
N GLY A 1045 16.72 -4.96 77.25
CA GLY A 1045 16.82 -5.72 76.00
C GLY A 1045 18.07 -6.61 75.85
N ARG A 1046 18.80 -6.88 76.94
CA ARG A 1046 20.04 -7.70 77.00
C ARG A 1046 21.32 -7.08 76.40
N ASP A 1047 21.37 -5.77 76.20
CA ASP A 1047 22.60 -5.04 75.82
C ASP A 1047 23.09 -4.15 76.97
N ALA A 1048 23.47 -4.80 78.07
CA ALA A 1048 23.71 -4.12 79.35
C ALA A 1048 24.89 -3.13 79.29
N ALA A 1049 25.95 -3.47 78.54
CA ALA A 1049 27.15 -2.64 78.43
C ALA A 1049 26.87 -1.32 77.69
N ARG A 1050 26.23 -1.38 76.51
CA ARG A 1050 25.86 -0.16 75.77
C ARG A 1050 24.73 0.61 76.45
N GLY A 1051 23.79 -0.09 77.09
CA GLY A 1051 22.73 0.55 77.87
C GLY A 1051 23.28 1.41 79.00
N ARG A 1052 24.25 0.89 79.76
CA ARG A 1052 24.95 1.65 80.81
C ARG A 1052 25.64 2.90 80.25
N GLN A 1053 26.45 2.74 79.21
CA GLN A 1053 27.17 3.86 78.59
C GLN A 1053 26.20 4.95 78.11
N THR A 1054 25.06 4.54 77.54
CA THR A 1054 24.02 5.45 77.05
C THR A 1054 23.33 6.21 78.20
N LEU A 1055 23.09 5.56 79.35
CA LEU A 1055 22.55 6.20 80.55
C LEU A 1055 23.54 7.18 81.20
N GLU A 1056 24.82 6.83 81.28
CA GLU A 1056 25.88 7.73 81.75
C GLU A 1056 25.96 8.97 80.84
N LYS A 1057 25.84 8.77 79.52
CA LYS A 1057 25.73 9.88 78.55
C LYS A 1057 24.48 10.73 78.79
N ALA A 1058 23.32 10.14 79.04
CA ALA A 1058 22.08 10.86 79.35
C ALA A 1058 22.25 11.78 80.58
N ILE A 1059 22.86 11.27 81.65
CA ILE A 1059 23.15 12.04 82.87
C ILE A 1059 24.10 13.20 82.56
N SER A 1060 25.18 12.94 81.82
CA SER A 1060 26.16 13.97 81.43
C SER A 1060 25.54 15.06 80.53
N ALA A 1061 24.51 14.70 79.76
CA ALA A 1061 23.75 15.60 78.92
C ALA A 1061 22.69 16.42 79.69
N GLY A 1062 22.63 16.31 81.02
CA GLY A 1062 21.77 17.13 81.87
C GLY A 1062 20.36 16.56 82.09
N LEU A 1063 20.20 15.23 82.10
CA LEU A 1063 18.95 14.57 82.48
C LEU A 1063 18.43 15.11 83.83
N LYS A 1064 17.13 15.43 83.89
CA LYS A 1064 16.50 16.03 85.08
C LYS A 1064 15.98 14.97 86.05
N GLU A 1065 15.86 15.33 87.33
CA GLU A 1065 15.19 14.49 88.32
C GLU A 1065 13.67 14.40 88.04
N PRO A 1066 13.00 13.25 88.30
CA PRO A 1066 13.51 12.04 88.96
C PRO A 1066 14.21 11.03 88.02
N LEU A 1067 14.19 11.25 86.69
CA LEU A 1067 14.76 10.32 85.72
C LEU A 1067 16.28 10.16 85.89
N ALA A 1068 16.98 11.22 86.29
CA ALA A 1068 18.42 11.17 86.58
C ALA A 1068 18.75 10.24 87.74
N GLN A 1069 17.98 10.27 88.83
CA GLN A 1069 18.14 9.32 89.94
C GLN A 1069 17.88 7.88 89.50
N GLU A 1070 16.85 7.64 88.69
CA GLU A 1070 16.55 6.32 88.14
C GLU A 1070 17.69 5.82 87.22
N ALA A 1071 18.18 6.68 86.33
CA ALA A 1071 19.30 6.39 85.44
C ALA A 1071 20.58 6.03 86.21
N ARG A 1072 20.92 6.78 87.28
CA ARG A 1072 22.10 6.49 88.12
C ARG A 1072 21.98 5.13 88.79
N LYS A 1073 20.81 4.80 89.33
CA LYS A 1073 20.55 3.48 89.94
C LYS A 1073 20.68 2.36 88.92
N ALA A 1074 20.06 2.51 87.76
CA ALA A 1074 20.09 1.51 86.69
C ALA A 1074 21.51 1.30 86.12
N ALA A 1075 22.27 2.38 85.89
CA ALA A 1075 23.65 2.31 85.42
C ALA A 1075 24.60 1.68 86.45
N ALA A 1076 24.39 1.92 87.74
CA ALA A 1076 25.20 1.32 88.81
C ALA A 1076 24.94 -0.19 88.99
N ALA A 1077 23.72 -0.65 88.72
CA ALA A 1077 23.33 -2.05 88.80
C ALA A 1077 23.75 -2.88 87.57
N ALA A 1078 24.10 -2.23 86.45
CA ALA A 1078 24.53 -2.91 85.24
C ALA A 1078 26.01 -3.36 85.33
N PRO A 1079 26.36 -4.58 84.87
CA PRO A 1079 27.72 -5.10 84.92
C PRO A 1079 28.73 -4.12 84.29
N LYS A 1080 29.84 -3.85 84.99
CA LYS A 1080 30.99 -3.16 84.42
C LYS A 1080 31.59 -4.06 83.34
N LEU A 1081 31.93 -3.49 82.19
CA LEU A 1081 32.73 -4.18 81.17
C LEU A 1081 34.05 -4.69 81.77
#